data_AF-A0A840FCF9-F1
#
_entry.id   AF-A0A840FCF9-F1
#
_cell.length_a   1.000
_cell.length_b   1.000
_cell.length_c   1.000
_cell.angle_alpha   90.00
_cell.angle_beta   90.00
_cell.angle_gamma   90.00
#
_symmetry.space_group_name_H-M   'P 1'
#
loop_
_entity.id
_entity.type
_entity.pdbx_description
1 polymer ?
#
loop_
_entity_poly.entity_id
_entity_poly.type
_entity_poly.pdbx_seq_one_letter_code
_entity_poly.pdbx_strand_id
1 'polypeptide(L)'
;MSVARNRSWSIVGLVEFRRKLAGWLIGAAARVGRPAAETGHNSRFVDLAPTDEADAAGVYGAALTDATENPRVMNIALTGPYGSGKSSIIKSFLLRYEHPVLQISLAAFLPETVSGAPKASRQEIERSILQQMLYGADANRLPLSRFKRIQSPGRWSAFVSLFTALGLIACWHLMQSRATVLSGAYFKPLGPTYWFNLLGIVIAGAFIWLVCHRIYVASFGISLKSISLKDIEITPTATTEESILNRHLDEIIYFFQSTRYDLVVIEDLDRFENPDIFVTLREINSLINANSGVRRPVRFLYALRDDMFANTDRTKFFEFIIPVIPIINSSNSIDKVLEQVKRLSIGDRLNQQFLREVSRYLDDLRLIRNIFNEYAIYAANLETGSEGDLDPNKLLAILIYKNVFPSDFEHLHRGRGNLAGVLRRRDEYVTAVEARYAGEISRLEALLDETDRQLPTDLAELRRSYAMAVIERVPDGYTQIGTNQGNMIWLTALSRSDRLDEILASSHAYVRSVNGGQQRVQFTGLEQEVGSGRTLQQRTEEVERKSTASRDATARNIADLRVKLGGVRLARFNETIREGAADLNDLFEPFGEGADLARFLVFEGYLDDTHYQYTSLFHSGRLSPSDNRFLIRIRGYGNPKPDFQIDNPREVIAAMRDDDFGRNYVLNARIVDCLLGNTTTYPGHTARFLDYVASDFPACEEFLETYYARGAAVPTLLAKLGSGWPGFIDAVLGSPASLAHVAQIRPASRTSHR
;
A
#
# COMPACT_ATOMS: atom_id res chain seq x y z
N MET A 1 41.53 -30.85 -77.86
CA MET A 1 40.12 -31.24 -78.05
C MET A 1 39.32 -30.83 -76.82
N SER A 2 38.14 -30.26 -77.06
CA SER A 2 37.00 -30.07 -76.15
C SER A 2 37.07 -29.05 -75.00
N VAL A 3 36.76 -27.81 -75.36
CA VAL A 3 35.61 -26.98 -74.88
C VAL A 3 34.84 -27.46 -73.63
N ALA A 4 34.59 -26.50 -72.73
CA ALA A 4 33.33 -26.21 -72.00
C ALA A 4 33.44 -26.12 -70.47
N ARG A 5 33.40 -24.89 -69.94
CA ARG A 5 32.41 -24.42 -68.92
C ARG A 5 32.90 -23.12 -68.30
N ASN A 6 32.35 -22.00 -68.78
CA ASN A 6 32.39 -20.75 -68.05
C ASN A 6 31.05 -20.04 -68.25
N ARG A 7 30.18 -20.06 -67.23
CA ARG A 7 28.99 -19.21 -67.00
C ARG A 7 28.07 -19.87 -65.96
N SER A 8 28.26 -19.57 -64.68
CA SER A 8 27.20 -19.74 -63.66
C SER A 8 27.32 -18.84 -62.42
N TRP A 9 28.30 -17.95 -62.35
CA TRP A 9 28.58 -17.16 -61.12
C TRP A 9 27.79 -15.84 -61.00
N SER A 10 26.92 -15.49 -61.95
CA SER A 10 26.14 -14.24 -61.89
C SER A 10 24.73 -14.38 -61.31
N ILE A 11 24.17 -15.60 -61.23
CA ILE A 11 22.77 -15.81 -60.83
C ILE A 11 22.64 -15.93 -59.31
N VAL A 12 23.61 -16.55 -58.63
CA VAL A 12 23.56 -16.76 -57.17
C VAL A 12 23.65 -15.44 -56.40
N GLY A 13 24.56 -14.53 -56.81
CA GLY A 13 24.68 -13.22 -56.17
C GLY A 13 23.46 -12.31 -56.38
N LEU A 14 22.78 -12.44 -57.53
CA LEU A 14 21.58 -11.65 -57.83
C LEU A 14 20.36 -12.13 -57.03
N VAL A 15 20.24 -13.45 -56.81
CA VAL A 15 19.19 -14.05 -55.98
C VAL A 15 19.38 -13.68 -54.51
N GLU A 16 20.61 -13.66 -54.03
CA GLU A 16 20.92 -13.32 -52.64
C GLU A 16 20.76 -11.82 -52.36
N PHE A 17 21.11 -10.97 -53.33
CA PHE A 17 20.83 -9.53 -53.28
C PHE A 17 19.31 -9.26 -53.31
N ARG A 18 18.55 -9.92 -54.19
CA ARG A 18 17.08 -9.82 -54.21
C ARG A 18 16.44 -10.27 -52.89
N ARG A 19 16.95 -11.34 -52.27
CA ARG A 19 16.44 -11.84 -50.98
C ARG A 19 16.74 -10.87 -49.83
N LYS A 20 17.93 -10.26 -49.80
CA LYS A 20 18.27 -9.20 -48.82
C LYS A 20 17.47 -7.92 -49.05
N LEU A 21 17.28 -7.50 -50.30
CA LEU A 21 16.49 -6.33 -50.64
C LEU A 21 15.01 -6.55 -50.33
N ALA A 22 14.47 -7.74 -50.61
CA ALA A 22 13.12 -8.13 -50.23
C ALA A 22 12.96 -8.19 -48.70
N GLY A 23 13.92 -8.76 -47.97
CA GLY A 23 13.90 -8.75 -46.50
C GLY A 23 13.98 -7.33 -45.92
N TRP A 24 14.77 -6.45 -46.53
CA TRP A 24 14.86 -5.05 -46.13
C TRP A 24 13.58 -4.25 -46.49
N LEU A 25 12.99 -4.47 -47.66
CA LEU A 25 11.73 -3.85 -48.08
C LEU A 25 10.53 -4.38 -47.27
N ILE A 26 10.51 -5.66 -46.89
CA ILE A 26 9.51 -6.23 -45.98
C ILE A 26 9.70 -5.65 -44.57
N GLY A 27 10.95 -5.50 -44.10
CA GLY A 27 11.24 -4.84 -42.83
C GLY A 27 10.91 -3.33 -42.82
N ALA A 28 11.09 -2.65 -43.95
CA ALA A 28 10.74 -1.24 -44.12
C ALA A 28 9.22 -1.06 -44.28
N ALA A 29 8.54 -1.92 -45.03
CA ALA A 29 7.08 -1.95 -45.14
C ALA A 29 6.41 -2.33 -43.81
N ALA A 30 7.02 -3.20 -43.00
CA ALA A 30 6.56 -3.49 -41.64
C ALA A 30 6.77 -2.32 -40.66
N ARG A 31 7.67 -1.37 -40.96
CA ARG A 31 7.85 -0.13 -40.18
C ARG A 31 6.98 1.01 -40.66
N VAL A 32 6.70 1.10 -41.96
CA VAL A 32 5.88 2.15 -42.58
C VAL A 32 4.39 1.80 -42.56
N GLY A 33 4.06 0.51 -42.51
CA GLY A 33 2.70 -0.04 -42.43
C GLY A 33 2.31 -0.51 -41.02
N ARG A 34 2.89 0.05 -39.96
CA ARG A 34 2.18 0.07 -38.67
C ARG A 34 1.17 1.22 -38.76
N PRO A 35 -0.12 0.97 -39.04
CA PRO A 35 -1.12 1.91 -38.56
C PRO A 35 -0.85 2.08 -37.06
N ALA A 36 -1.06 3.30 -36.53
CA ALA A 36 -1.20 3.48 -35.10
C ALA A 36 -2.07 2.33 -34.61
N ALA A 37 -1.48 1.43 -33.81
CA ALA A 37 -2.24 0.34 -33.27
C ALA A 37 -3.37 1.02 -32.52
N GLU A 38 -4.60 0.85 -33.00
CA GLU A 38 -5.78 1.13 -32.22
C GLU A 38 -5.56 0.39 -30.90
N THR A 39 -5.24 1.13 -29.85
CA THR A 39 -5.04 0.64 -28.49
C THR A 39 -6.40 0.26 -27.94
N GLY A 40 -6.96 -0.81 -28.49
CA GLY A 40 -8.25 -1.40 -28.15
C GLY A 40 -8.12 -2.86 -27.72
N HIS A 41 -6.93 -3.31 -27.34
CA HIS A 41 -6.75 -4.55 -26.58
C HIS A 41 -6.40 -4.19 -25.15
N ASN A 42 -7.30 -4.51 -24.21
CA ASN A 42 -7.11 -4.43 -22.76
C ASN A 42 -5.81 -5.12 -22.35
N SER A 43 -4.70 -4.38 -22.34
CA SER A 43 -3.43 -4.90 -21.87
C SER A 43 -3.52 -5.12 -20.37
N ARG A 44 -3.11 -6.31 -19.93
CA ARG A 44 -3.06 -6.66 -18.50
C ARG A 44 -2.15 -5.72 -17.70
N PHE A 45 -1.22 -5.02 -18.35
CA PHE A 45 -0.32 -4.05 -17.75
C PHE A 45 -0.37 -2.72 -18.51
N VAL A 46 -0.27 -1.60 -17.79
CA VAL A 46 -0.24 -0.24 -18.35
C VAL A 46 1.10 0.39 -18.03
N ASP A 47 1.74 1.05 -18.99
CA ASP A 47 2.98 1.76 -18.73
C ASP A 47 2.74 3.07 -17.95
N LEU A 48 3.80 3.51 -17.25
CA LEU A 48 3.80 4.77 -16.50
C LEU A 48 4.41 5.92 -17.30
N ALA A 49 4.72 5.68 -18.58
CA ALA A 49 5.38 6.67 -19.42
C ALA A 49 4.40 7.79 -19.80
N PRO A 50 4.91 8.98 -20.14
CA PRO A 50 4.07 10.06 -20.64
C PRO A 50 3.29 9.62 -21.88
N THR A 51 2.01 9.97 -21.93
CA THR A 51 1.12 9.69 -23.08
C THR A 51 1.23 10.79 -24.12
N ASP A 52 0.97 10.46 -25.37
CA ASP A 52 0.92 11.38 -26.51
C ASP A 52 -0.46 12.02 -26.73
N GLU A 53 -1.49 11.62 -25.99
CA GLU A 53 -2.87 12.12 -26.11
C GLU A 53 -3.34 12.96 -24.90
N ALA A 54 -2.44 13.63 -24.17
CA ALA A 54 -2.79 14.33 -22.93
C ALA A 54 -3.52 15.67 -23.13
N ASP A 55 -3.59 16.19 -24.36
CA ASP A 55 -4.25 17.46 -24.68
C ASP A 55 -5.35 17.28 -25.73
N ALA A 56 -6.40 16.53 -25.36
CA ALA A 56 -7.52 16.23 -26.25
C ALA A 56 -8.26 17.49 -26.75
N ALA A 57 -8.35 18.53 -25.91
CA ALA A 57 -8.98 19.80 -26.27
C ALA A 57 -8.05 20.75 -27.05
N GLY A 58 -6.75 20.46 -27.11
CA GLY A 58 -5.75 21.29 -27.82
C GLY A 58 -5.38 22.60 -27.10
N VAL A 59 -5.83 22.80 -25.86
CA VAL A 59 -5.69 24.08 -25.14
C VAL A 59 -4.23 24.30 -24.73
N TYR A 60 -3.57 23.28 -24.20
CA TYR A 60 -2.18 23.39 -23.76
C TYR A 60 -1.23 23.49 -24.96
N GLY A 61 -1.51 22.76 -26.02
CA GLY A 61 -0.80 22.84 -27.29
C GLY A 61 -0.90 24.23 -27.89
N ALA A 62 -2.09 24.83 -27.93
CA ALA A 62 -2.27 26.20 -28.40
C ALA A 62 -1.48 27.22 -27.55
N ALA A 63 -1.55 27.11 -26.22
CA ALA A 63 -0.80 27.99 -25.33
C ALA A 63 0.73 27.85 -25.49
N LEU A 64 1.23 26.62 -25.67
CA LEU A 64 2.64 26.37 -25.95
C LEU A 64 3.03 26.90 -27.34
N THR A 65 2.20 26.72 -28.36
CA THR A 65 2.42 27.29 -29.69
C THR A 65 2.51 28.82 -29.61
N ASP A 66 1.54 29.50 -29.00
CA ASP A 66 1.53 30.96 -28.81
C ASP A 66 2.80 31.44 -28.08
N ALA A 67 3.23 30.71 -27.05
CA ALA A 67 4.45 31.01 -26.31
C ALA A 67 5.72 30.81 -27.16
N THR A 68 5.77 29.76 -27.98
CA THR A 68 6.91 29.47 -28.85
C THR A 68 6.95 30.28 -30.13
N GLU A 69 5.85 30.86 -30.59
CA GLU A 69 5.84 31.74 -31.77
C GLU A 69 6.15 33.20 -31.39
N ASN A 70 5.90 33.61 -30.15
CA ASN A 70 6.20 34.95 -29.68
C ASN A 70 7.73 35.20 -29.59
N PRO A 71 8.27 36.23 -30.27
CA PRO A 71 9.72 36.52 -30.24
C PRO A 71 10.20 37.13 -28.93
N ARG A 72 9.30 37.58 -28.04
CA ARG A 72 9.66 38.13 -26.72
C ARG A 72 9.71 37.08 -25.62
N VAL A 73 9.20 35.87 -25.89
CA VAL A 73 9.11 34.80 -24.90
C VAL A 73 10.27 33.84 -25.11
N MET A 74 11.19 33.81 -24.14
CA MET A 74 12.38 32.95 -24.16
C MET A 74 12.36 31.90 -23.06
N ASN A 75 11.72 32.16 -21.92
CA ASN A 75 11.58 31.21 -20.81
C ASN A 75 10.10 30.95 -20.53
N ILE A 76 9.69 29.68 -20.68
CA ILE A 76 8.31 29.23 -20.55
C ILE A 76 8.24 28.22 -19.41
N ALA A 77 7.35 28.40 -18.44
CA ALA A 77 7.10 27.41 -17.41
C ALA A 77 5.76 26.72 -17.62
N LEU A 78 5.77 25.39 -17.56
CA LEU A 78 4.59 24.55 -17.44
C LEU A 78 4.50 24.10 -15.98
N THR A 79 3.60 24.70 -15.19
CA THR A 79 3.51 24.48 -13.74
C THR A 79 2.30 23.62 -13.39
N GLY A 80 2.39 22.82 -12.35
CA GLY A 80 1.28 22.02 -11.84
C GLY A 80 1.76 21.06 -10.75
N PRO A 81 0.88 20.47 -9.94
CA PRO A 81 1.31 19.53 -8.90
C PRO A 81 1.98 18.28 -9.49
N TYR A 82 2.58 17.47 -8.62
CA TYR A 82 3.14 16.19 -9.04
C TYR A 82 2.03 15.32 -9.68
N GLY A 83 2.39 14.52 -10.69
CA GLY A 83 1.40 13.68 -11.38
C GLY A 83 0.38 14.41 -12.26
N SER A 84 0.41 15.74 -12.38
CA SER A 84 -0.62 16.51 -13.13
C SER A 84 -0.64 16.30 -14.65
N GLY A 85 0.38 15.63 -15.22
CA GLY A 85 0.44 15.32 -16.66
C GLY A 85 1.35 16.23 -17.50
N LYS A 86 2.19 17.06 -16.86
CA LYS A 86 3.14 17.99 -17.54
C LYS A 86 3.96 17.32 -18.65
N SER A 87 4.66 16.22 -18.35
CA SER A 87 5.47 15.49 -19.34
C SER A 87 4.63 14.94 -20.50
N SER A 88 3.37 14.54 -20.24
CA SER A 88 2.49 14.05 -21.30
C SER A 88 2.04 15.20 -22.21
N ILE A 89 1.70 16.36 -21.66
CA ILE A 89 1.39 17.58 -22.44
C ILE A 89 2.57 17.97 -23.33
N ILE A 90 3.80 17.96 -22.77
CA ILE A 90 5.03 18.22 -23.53
C ILE A 90 5.18 17.20 -24.66
N LYS A 91 5.04 15.90 -24.37
CA LYS A 91 5.14 14.85 -25.39
C LYS A 91 4.11 15.02 -26.50
N SER A 92 2.85 15.33 -26.17
CA SER A 92 1.79 15.65 -27.13
C SER A 92 2.14 16.86 -28.01
N PHE A 93 2.64 17.94 -27.40
CA PHE A 93 3.05 19.15 -28.12
C PHE A 93 4.21 18.87 -29.10
N LEU A 94 5.21 18.13 -28.65
CA LEU A 94 6.40 17.81 -29.43
C LEU A 94 6.13 16.94 -30.67
N LEU A 95 5.00 16.23 -30.73
CA LEU A 95 4.57 15.53 -31.95
C LEU A 95 4.13 16.47 -33.07
N ARG A 96 3.64 17.66 -32.72
CA ARG A 96 3.18 18.69 -33.67
C ARG A 96 4.22 19.78 -33.89
N TYR A 97 5.20 19.89 -33.02
CA TYR A 97 6.26 20.89 -33.11
C TYR A 97 7.27 20.51 -34.21
N GLU A 98 7.39 21.35 -35.24
CA GLU A 98 8.17 21.04 -36.44
C GLU A 98 9.68 21.27 -36.28
N HIS A 99 10.09 22.04 -35.26
CA HIS A 99 11.48 22.43 -35.10
C HIS A 99 12.28 21.47 -34.20
N PRO A 100 13.62 21.41 -34.34
CA PRO A 100 14.44 20.50 -33.55
C PRO A 100 14.42 20.87 -32.06
N VAL A 101 14.17 19.88 -31.22
CA VAL A 101 14.09 20.06 -29.76
C VAL A 101 15.22 19.32 -29.04
N LEU A 102 15.80 19.96 -28.04
CA LEU A 102 16.74 19.37 -27.10
C LEU A 102 16.00 19.03 -25.80
N GLN A 103 15.87 17.74 -25.48
CA GLN A 103 15.26 17.30 -24.23
C GLN A 103 16.34 17.00 -23.18
N ILE A 104 16.15 17.51 -21.97
CA ILE A 104 17.03 17.34 -20.83
C ILE A 104 16.18 16.82 -19.67
N SER A 105 16.50 15.63 -19.16
CA SER A 105 15.83 15.01 -18.01
C SER A 105 16.84 14.64 -16.95
N LEU A 106 16.76 15.30 -15.79
CA LEU A 106 17.79 15.20 -14.75
C LEU A 106 17.71 13.92 -13.92
N ALA A 107 16.59 13.19 -13.99
CA ALA A 107 16.36 11.95 -13.24
C ALA A 107 17.37 10.82 -13.53
N ALA A 108 18.08 10.86 -14.66
CA ALA A 108 18.93 9.77 -15.10
C ALA A 108 20.37 9.76 -14.53
N PHE A 109 20.82 10.84 -13.88
CA PHE A 109 22.27 11.06 -13.65
C PHE A 109 22.70 11.32 -12.20
N LEU A 110 21.79 11.36 -11.23
CA LEU A 110 22.12 11.62 -9.83
C LEU A 110 21.76 10.41 -8.96
N PRO A 111 22.68 9.90 -8.11
CA PRO A 111 22.38 8.82 -7.19
C PRO A 111 21.26 9.26 -6.24
N GLU A 112 20.20 8.47 -6.14
CA GLU A 112 19.11 8.72 -5.20
C GLU A 112 19.69 8.91 -3.80
N THR A 113 19.42 10.08 -3.22
CA THR A 113 19.79 10.41 -1.85
C THR A 113 19.05 9.47 -0.92
N VAL A 114 19.74 8.45 -0.42
CA VAL A 114 19.31 7.70 0.76
C VAL A 114 19.04 8.72 1.88
N SER A 115 17.91 8.58 2.56
CA SER A 115 17.45 9.49 3.62
C SER A 115 18.60 9.87 4.57
N GLY A 116 19.02 11.14 4.52
CA GLY A 116 20.13 11.68 5.32
C GLY A 116 21.36 12.16 4.53
N ALA A 117 21.43 11.95 3.21
CA ALA A 117 22.48 12.53 2.37
C ALA A 117 22.27 14.03 2.09
N PRO A 118 23.34 14.84 1.90
CA PRO A 118 23.21 16.26 1.57
C PRO A 118 22.43 16.45 0.27
N LYS A 119 21.56 17.48 0.21
CA LYS A 119 20.86 17.88 -1.03
C LYS A 119 21.88 17.99 -2.17
N ALA A 120 21.53 17.46 -3.35
CA ALA A 120 22.41 17.49 -4.52
C ALA A 120 22.95 18.92 -4.74
N SER A 121 24.26 19.04 -4.90
CA SER A 121 24.90 20.35 -4.98
C SER A 121 24.48 21.05 -6.28
N ARG A 122 24.36 22.39 -6.25
CA ARG A 122 24.07 23.20 -7.47
C ARG A 122 25.00 22.83 -8.63
N GLN A 123 26.27 22.57 -8.33
CA GLN A 123 27.29 22.17 -9.29
C GLN A 123 27.01 20.81 -9.96
N GLU A 124 26.46 19.84 -9.23
CA GLU A 124 26.06 18.54 -9.79
C GLU A 124 24.92 18.68 -10.80
N ILE A 125 23.93 19.52 -10.48
CA ILE A 125 22.80 19.82 -11.37
C ILE A 125 23.31 20.51 -12.64
N GLU A 126 24.10 21.57 -12.49
CA GLU A 126 24.71 22.31 -13.60
C GLU A 126 25.56 21.40 -14.49
N ARG A 127 26.33 20.48 -13.90
CA ARG A 127 27.11 19.48 -14.62
C ARG A 127 26.23 18.51 -15.40
N SER A 128 25.16 18.00 -14.79
CA SER A 128 24.23 17.07 -15.45
C SER A 128 23.53 17.73 -16.65
N ILE A 129 23.08 18.98 -16.49
CA ILE A 129 22.51 19.78 -17.59
C ILE A 129 23.55 19.93 -18.72
N LEU A 130 24.78 20.37 -18.38
CA LEU A 130 25.84 20.54 -19.37
C LEU A 130 26.17 19.24 -20.11
N GLN A 131 26.24 18.12 -19.40
CA GLN A 131 26.50 16.80 -19.96
C GLN A 131 25.39 16.40 -20.94
N GLN A 132 24.13 16.49 -20.55
CA GLN A 132 23.00 16.13 -21.41
C GLN A 132 22.89 17.03 -22.64
N MET A 133 23.08 18.34 -22.47
CA MET A 133 23.11 19.29 -23.58
C MET A 133 24.19 18.93 -24.60
N LEU A 134 25.42 18.76 -24.12
CA LEU A 134 26.55 18.58 -25.01
C LEU A 134 26.58 17.16 -25.59
N TYR A 135 26.43 16.10 -24.80
CA TYR A 135 26.55 14.72 -25.26
C TYR A 135 25.32 14.19 -26.02
N GLY A 136 24.15 14.82 -25.87
CA GLY A 136 22.96 14.48 -26.64
C GLY A 136 23.09 14.78 -28.15
N ALA A 137 23.95 15.70 -28.54
CA ALA A 137 24.16 16.05 -29.95
C ALA A 137 25.24 15.19 -30.64
N ASP A 138 24.97 14.86 -31.91
CA ASP A 138 25.90 14.14 -32.80
C ASP A 138 27.31 14.74 -32.75
N ALA A 139 28.31 13.91 -32.42
CA ALA A 139 29.72 14.34 -32.33
C ALA A 139 30.24 15.02 -33.61
N ASN A 140 29.66 14.69 -34.77
CA ASN A 140 30.02 15.26 -36.06
C ASN A 140 29.54 16.70 -36.27
N ARG A 141 28.55 17.17 -35.48
CA ARG A 141 28.02 18.54 -35.56
C ARG A 141 28.83 19.54 -34.74
N LEU A 142 29.74 19.08 -33.89
CA LEU A 142 30.51 19.92 -32.95
C LEU A 142 32.02 19.66 -33.09
N PRO A 143 32.61 19.85 -34.29
CA PRO A 143 34.01 19.48 -34.55
C PRO A 143 35.03 20.34 -33.79
N LEU A 144 34.67 21.54 -33.35
CA LEU A 144 35.56 22.47 -32.64
C LEU A 144 35.29 22.51 -31.12
N SER A 145 34.44 21.63 -30.59
CA SER A 145 34.16 21.60 -29.15
C SER A 145 35.40 21.16 -28.36
N ARG A 146 35.66 21.80 -27.22
CA ARG A 146 36.76 21.43 -26.31
C ARG A 146 36.54 20.08 -25.62
N PHE A 147 35.31 19.55 -25.63
CA PHE A 147 34.98 18.23 -25.09
C PHE A 147 35.35 17.12 -26.09
N LYS A 148 36.27 16.23 -25.68
CA LYS A 148 36.67 15.08 -26.51
C LYS A 148 35.51 14.11 -26.69
N ARG A 149 35.16 13.85 -27.96
CA ARG A 149 34.14 12.86 -28.37
C ARG A 149 34.72 11.85 -29.34
N ILE A 150 34.15 10.66 -29.34
CA ILE A 150 34.48 9.63 -30.32
C ILE A 150 33.80 10.01 -31.64
N GLN A 151 34.58 10.45 -32.62
CA GLN A 151 34.11 10.66 -33.99
C GLN A 151 34.09 9.31 -34.71
N SER A 152 32.93 8.91 -35.23
CA SER A 152 32.82 7.67 -35.99
C SER A 152 33.27 7.87 -37.45
N PRO A 153 34.00 6.92 -38.05
CA PRO A 153 34.39 7.02 -39.45
C PRO A 153 33.14 7.01 -40.34
N GLY A 154 32.94 8.07 -41.14
CA GLY A 154 31.81 8.15 -42.07
C GLY A 154 31.87 7.08 -43.18
N ARG A 155 30.81 6.96 -43.97
CA ARG A 155 30.69 5.97 -45.08
C ARG A 155 31.78 6.13 -46.16
N TRP A 156 32.38 7.32 -46.26
CA TRP A 156 33.49 7.62 -47.16
C TRP A 156 34.87 7.29 -46.59
N SER A 157 34.97 6.81 -45.36
CA SER A 157 36.25 6.48 -44.72
C SER A 157 37.07 5.47 -45.53
N ALA A 158 36.43 4.46 -46.13
CA ALA A 158 37.10 3.51 -47.02
C ALA A 158 37.73 4.18 -48.25
N PHE A 159 37.02 5.14 -48.87
CA PHE A 159 37.54 5.91 -50.01
C PHE A 159 38.67 6.86 -49.58
N VAL A 160 38.55 7.50 -48.42
CA VAL A 160 39.60 8.37 -47.86
C VAL A 160 40.84 7.56 -47.51
N SER A 161 40.70 6.35 -46.95
CA SER A 161 41.80 5.44 -46.68
C SER A 161 42.46 4.95 -47.97
N LEU A 162 41.67 4.60 -49.00
CA LEU A 162 42.19 4.23 -50.31
C LEU A 162 42.93 5.40 -50.98
N PHE A 163 42.36 6.60 -50.95
CA PHE A 163 43.00 7.82 -51.47
C PHE A 163 44.30 8.14 -50.73
N THR A 164 44.33 7.97 -49.41
CA THR A 164 45.54 8.14 -48.59
C THR A 164 46.63 7.15 -48.97
N ALA A 165 46.27 5.87 -49.16
CA ALA A 165 47.21 4.84 -49.61
C ALA A 165 47.76 5.14 -51.02
N LEU A 166 46.89 5.51 -51.97
CA LEU A 166 47.29 5.91 -53.32
C LEU A 166 48.17 7.16 -53.32
N GLY A 167 47.86 8.14 -52.46
CA GLY A 167 48.66 9.36 -52.27
C GLY A 167 50.06 9.07 -51.74
N LEU A 168 50.19 8.18 -50.76
CA LEU A 168 51.47 7.73 -50.22
C LEU A 168 52.30 6.95 -51.26
N ILE A 169 51.66 6.06 -52.02
CA ILE A 169 52.31 5.32 -53.12
C ILE A 169 52.77 6.28 -54.21
N ALA A 170 51.97 7.28 -54.57
CA ALA A 170 52.33 8.30 -55.56
C ALA A 170 53.50 9.17 -55.08
N CYS A 171 53.49 9.61 -53.82
CA CYS A 171 54.60 10.36 -53.23
C CYS A 171 55.89 9.51 -53.16
N TRP A 172 55.77 8.24 -52.79
CA TRP A 172 56.89 7.29 -52.78
C TRP A 172 57.49 7.09 -54.18
N HIS A 173 56.64 6.89 -55.18
CA HIS A 173 57.07 6.78 -56.58
C HIS A 173 57.76 8.05 -57.08
N LEU A 174 57.26 9.23 -56.69
CA LEU A 174 57.87 10.52 -57.03
C LEU A 174 59.24 10.69 -56.36
N MET A 175 59.38 10.26 -55.10
CA MET A 175 60.66 10.24 -54.37
C MET A 175 61.69 9.29 -55.00
N GLN A 176 61.26 8.09 -55.43
CA GLN A 176 62.15 7.18 -56.17
C GLN A 176 62.58 7.77 -57.52
N SER A 177 61.67 8.48 -58.18
CA SER A 177 61.91 9.18 -59.45
C SER A 177 62.57 10.56 -59.29
N ARG A 178 63.16 10.88 -58.12
CA ARG A 178 63.73 12.21 -57.85
C ARG A 178 64.74 12.70 -58.90
N ALA A 179 65.58 11.81 -59.43
CA ALA A 179 66.60 12.17 -60.42
C ALA A 179 65.99 12.57 -61.77
N THR A 180 64.91 11.91 -62.18
CA THR A 180 64.18 12.23 -63.42
C THR A 180 63.27 13.44 -63.26
N VAL A 181 62.75 13.70 -62.04
CA VAL A 181 62.00 14.92 -61.71
C VAL A 181 62.91 16.15 -61.69
N LEU A 182 64.07 16.10 -61.02
CA LEU A 182 65.02 17.23 -60.95
C LEU A 182 65.66 17.57 -62.31
N SER A 183 65.85 16.58 -63.17
CA SER A 183 66.41 16.78 -64.52
C SER A 183 65.38 17.32 -65.53
N GLY A 184 64.12 17.52 -65.14
CA GLY A 184 63.05 18.00 -66.02
C GLY A 184 62.53 16.97 -67.03
N ALA A 185 63.15 15.78 -67.12
CA ALA A 185 62.76 14.71 -68.03
C ALA A 185 61.36 14.16 -67.71
N TYR A 186 60.92 14.27 -66.46
CA TYR A 186 59.60 13.86 -65.99
C TYR A 186 58.44 14.72 -66.56
N PHE A 187 58.75 15.92 -67.06
CA PHE A 187 57.77 16.91 -67.53
C PHE A 187 57.70 17.05 -69.07
N LYS A 188 58.44 16.24 -69.83
CA LYS A 188 58.40 16.29 -71.31
C LYS A 188 57.07 15.73 -71.85
N PRO A 189 56.40 16.38 -72.81
CA PRO A 189 54.97 16.14 -73.03
C PRO A 189 54.65 15.06 -74.08
N LEU A 190 53.49 14.40 -73.89
CA LEU A 190 52.58 13.84 -74.91
C LEU A 190 52.93 12.52 -75.61
N GLY A 191 53.43 11.52 -74.87
CA GLY A 191 53.32 10.11 -75.27
C GLY A 191 52.26 9.37 -74.43
N PRO A 192 51.52 8.38 -74.96
CA PRO A 192 50.58 7.57 -74.18
C PRO A 192 51.23 6.84 -72.99
N THR A 193 52.56 6.75 -72.95
CA THR A 193 53.35 6.18 -71.85
C THR A 193 53.54 7.13 -70.66
N TYR A 194 53.47 8.46 -70.86
CA TYR A 194 53.79 9.46 -69.82
C TYR A 194 52.58 9.98 -69.05
N TRP A 195 51.35 9.58 -69.41
CA TRP A 195 50.14 10.01 -68.71
C TRP A 195 50.11 9.53 -67.25
N PHE A 196 50.71 8.38 -66.94
CA PHE A 196 50.83 7.84 -65.59
C PHE A 196 51.69 8.73 -64.67
N ASN A 197 52.71 9.39 -65.21
CA ASN A 197 53.55 10.32 -64.45
C ASN A 197 52.79 11.61 -64.10
N LEU A 198 52.01 12.13 -65.05
CA LEU A 198 51.14 13.28 -64.81
C LEU A 198 50.06 12.95 -63.78
N LEU A 199 49.42 11.79 -63.89
CA LEU A 199 48.44 11.31 -62.92
C LEU A 199 49.06 11.16 -61.52
N GLY A 200 50.28 10.62 -61.42
CA GLY A 200 51.02 10.50 -60.17
C GLY A 200 51.29 11.84 -59.50
N ILE A 201 51.68 12.87 -60.26
CA ILE A 201 51.87 14.23 -59.74
C ILE A 201 50.57 14.82 -59.24
N VAL A 202 49.48 14.68 -59.99
CA VAL A 202 48.17 15.21 -59.61
C VAL A 202 47.68 14.55 -58.32
N ILE A 203 47.79 13.22 -58.20
CA ILE A 203 47.42 12.48 -56.99
C ILE A 203 48.30 12.88 -55.80
N ALA A 204 49.63 12.95 -55.98
CA ALA A 204 50.56 13.34 -54.94
C ALA A 204 50.33 14.79 -54.47
N GLY A 205 50.13 15.72 -55.41
CA GLY A 205 49.83 17.13 -55.11
C GLY A 205 48.50 17.30 -54.38
N ALA A 206 47.45 16.62 -54.83
CA ALA A 206 46.15 16.62 -54.15
C ALA A 206 46.25 16.01 -52.74
N PHE A 207 47.04 14.96 -52.56
CA PHE A 207 47.30 14.36 -51.27
C PHE A 207 48.04 15.31 -50.32
N ILE A 208 49.13 15.94 -50.77
CA ILE A 208 49.91 16.90 -49.97
C ILE A 208 49.04 18.10 -49.56
N TRP A 209 48.25 18.65 -50.50
CA TRP A 209 47.32 19.73 -50.19
C TRP A 209 46.29 19.32 -49.13
N LEU A 210 45.72 18.12 -49.25
CA LEU A 210 44.76 17.60 -48.27
C LEU A 210 45.40 17.46 -46.88
N VAL A 211 46.64 16.96 -46.80
CA VAL A 211 47.41 16.83 -45.55
C VAL A 211 47.65 18.22 -44.93
N CYS A 212 48.14 19.18 -45.72
CA CYS A 212 48.38 20.55 -45.25
C CYS A 212 47.09 21.23 -44.77
N HIS A 213 45.98 21.07 -45.51
CA HIS A 213 44.67 21.58 -45.12
C HIS A 213 44.17 20.95 -43.81
N ARG A 214 44.36 19.63 -43.62
CA ARG A 214 44.00 18.94 -42.37
C ARG A 214 44.83 19.45 -41.19
N ILE A 215 46.13 19.69 -41.37
CA ILE A 215 46.99 20.26 -40.34
C ILE A 215 46.57 21.71 -40.01
N TYR A 216 46.27 22.52 -41.02
CA TYR A 216 45.76 23.89 -40.84
C TYR A 216 44.46 23.92 -40.02
N VAL A 217 43.47 23.10 -40.38
CA VAL A 217 42.21 23.00 -39.63
C VAL A 217 42.45 22.47 -38.21
N ALA A 218 43.31 21.47 -38.04
CA ALA A 218 43.68 20.95 -36.73
C ALA A 218 44.36 22.01 -35.83
N SER A 219 45.09 22.97 -36.42
CA SER A 219 45.76 24.02 -35.66
C SER A 219 44.80 24.96 -34.91
N PHE A 220 43.58 25.16 -35.44
CA PHE A 220 42.53 25.92 -34.74
C PHE A 220 41.93 25.18 -33.54
N GLY A 221 42.09 23.85 -33.47
CA GLY A 221 41.67 23.04 -32.33
C GLY A 221 42.73 22.90 -31.22
N ILE A 222 43.95 23.43 -31.43
CA ILE A 222 45.09 23.27 -30.50
C ILE A 222 45.15 24.40 -29.45
N SER A 223 44.34 25.46 -29.55
CA SER A 223 44.35 26.51 -28.53
C SER A 223 43.59 26.10 -27.25
N LEU A 224 44.37 25.95 -26.17
CA LEU A 224 44.01 26.01 -24.74
C LEU A 224 43.23 24.81 -24.17
N LYS A 225 43.97 23.95 -23.44
CA LYS A 225 43.54 22.88 -22.52
C LYS A 225 42.26 22.14 -22.96
N SER A 226 42.42 20.95 -23.55
CA SER A 226 41.29 20.02 -23.69
C SER A 226 40.75 19.67 -22.30
N ILE A 227 39.54 20.07 -21.97
CA ILE A 227 38.90 19.80 -20.68
C ILE A 227 38.22 18.45 -20.78
N SER A 228 38.65 17.46 -20.00
CA SER A 228 37.90 16.23 -19.79
C SER A 228 36.91 16.42 -18.62
N LEU A 229 35.76 15.74 -18.66
CA LEU A 229 34.80 15.79 -17.54
C LEU A 229 35.36 15.23 -16.23
N LYS A 230 36.44 14.44 -16.27
CA LYS A 230 37.19 14.01 -15.08
C LYS A 230 37.96 15.18 -14.46
N ASP A 231 38.43 16.11 -15.27
CA ASP A 231 39.15 17.30 -14.80
C ASP A 231 38.21 18.26 -14.03
N ILE A 232 36.89 18.17 -14.28
CA ILE A 232 35.85 18.88 -13.53
C ILE A 232 35.59 18.23 -12.14
N GLU A 233 35.85 16.93 -11.96
CA GLU A 233 35.79 16.27 -10.63
C GLU A 233 37.00 16.61 -9.74
N ILE A 234 38.15 16.88 -10.37
CA ILE A 234 39.43 17.01 -9.67
C ILE A 234 39.72 18.48 -9.30
N THR A 235 39.00 19.46 -9.85
CA THR A 235 39.11 20.85 -9.39
C THR A 235 38.70 20.97 -7.93
N PRO A 236 39.59 21.45 -7.03
CA PRO A 236 39.30 21.49 -5.60
C PRO A 236 38.10 22.39 -5.33
N THR A 237 37.28 21.98 -4.37
CA THR A 237 36.09 22.63 -3.79
C THR A 237 36.31 24.05 -3.25
N ALA A 238 37.42 24.72 -3.58
CA ALA A 238 37.78 26.06 -3.13
C ALA A 238 37.35 27.19 -4.10
N THR A 239 36.84 26.88 -5.31
CA THR A 239 36.24 27.86 -6.24
C THR A 239 34.71 27.76 -6.18
N THR A 240 34.13 27.96 -5.00
CA THR A 240 32.73 27.63 -4.68
C THR A 240 31.66 28.55 -5.29
N GLU A 241 32.02 29.71 -5.85
CA GLU A 241 31.02 30.71 -6.27
C GLU A 241 30.75 30.77 -7.79
N GLU A 242 31.67 30.31 -8.63
CA GLU A 242 31.48 30.40 -10.08
C GLU A 242 30.67 29.21 -10.63
N SER A 243 29.59 29.51 -11.36
CA SER A 243 28.76 28.51 -12.03
C SER A 243 29.57 27.73 -13.09
N ILE A 244 29.43 26.40 -13.10
CA ILE A 244 30.04 25.51 -14.08
C ILE A 244 29.49 25.82 -15.48
N LEU A 245 28.20 26.12 -15.58
CA LEU A 245 27.59 26.49 -16.85
C LEU A 245 28.19 27.80 -17.39
N ASN A 246 28.36 28.81 -16.54
CA ASN A 246 28.98 30.07 -16.94
C ASN A 246 30.44 29.89 -17.37
N ARG A 247 31.21 29.03 -16.69
CA ARG A 247 32.59 28.69 -17.09
C ARG A 247 32.68 28.08 -18.50
N HIS A 248 31.64 27.36 -18.92
CA HIS A 248 31.56 26.69 -20.22
C HIS A 248 30.59 27.39 -21.18
N LEU A 249 30.26 28.66 -20.95
CA LEU A 249 29.31 29.41 -21.77
C LEU A 249 29.70 29.44 -23.26
N ASP A 250 30.99 29.61 -23.57
CA ASP A 250 31.50 29.58 -24.94
C ASP A 250 31.14 28.28 -25.68
N GLU A 251 31.19 27.14 -24.97
CA GLU A 251 30.82 25.83 -25.54
C GLU A 251 29.32 25.72 -25.75
N ILE A 252 28.52 26.26 -24.83
CA ILE A 252 27.05 26.30 -24.96
C ILE A 252 26.65 27.20 -26.13
N ILE A 253 27.28 28.37 -26.29
CA ILE A 253 27.04 29.27 -27.42
C ILE A 253 27.46 28.58 -28.73
N TYR A 254 28.67 28.00 -28.78
CA TYR A 254 29.14 27.24 -29.95
C TYR A 254 28.20 26.08 -30.30
N PHE A 255 27.66 25.40 -29.29
CA PHE A 255 26.66 24.37 -29.45
C PHE A 255 25.42 24.89 -30.16
N PHE A 256 24.84 26.02 -29.73
CA PHE A 256 23.66 26.59 -30.39
C PHE A 256 23.96 27.22 -31.75
N GLN A 257 25.18 27.72 -31.98
CA GLN A 257 25.63 28.18 -33.30
C GLN A 257 25.70 27.02 -34.31
N SER A 258 26.20 25.86 -33.88
CA SER A 258 26.45 24.71 -34.76
C SER A 258 25.24 23.78 -34.92
N THR A 259 24.33 23.78 -33.94
CA THR A 259 23.09 23.00 -33.99
C THR A 259 21.93 23.84 -34.53
N ARG A 260 20.76 23.22 -34.72
CA ARG A 260 19.51 23.86 -35.17
C ARG A 260 18.41 23.84 -34.11
N TYR A 261 18.74 23.49 -32.86
CA TYR A 261 17.77 23.47 -31.78
C TYR A 261 17.27 24.88 -31.48
N ASP A 262 15.96 25.05 -31.39
CA ASP A 262 15.31 26.31 -31.00
C ASP A 262 14.44 26.19 -29.75
N LEU A 263 14.18 24.96 -29.29
CA LEU A 263 13.53 24.66 -28.03
C LEU A 263 14.37 23.70 -27.19
N VAL A 264 14.57 24.05 -25.93
CA VAL A 264 15.20 23.23 -24.90
C VAL A 264 14.14 22.91 -23.85
N VAL A 265 13.80 21.63 -23.69
CA VAL A 265 12.85 21.17 -22.70
C VAL A 265 13.61 20.61 -21.50
N ILE A 266 13.34 21.15 -20.31
CA ILE A 266 14.00 20.78 -19.06
C ILE A 266 12.94 20.22 -18.11
N GLU A 267 13.07 18.94 -17.77
CA GLU A 267 12.17 18.21 -16.87
C GLU A 267 12.88 17.77 -15.59
N ASP A 268 12.09 17.54 -14.53
CA ASP A 268 12.53 17.06 -13.20
C ASP A 268 13.54 17.97 -12.47
N LEU A 269 13.64 19.25 -12.86
CA LEU A 269 14.52 20.23 -12.20
C LEU A 269 14.00 20.66 -10.82
N ASP A 270 12.69 20.55 -10.60
CA ASP A 270 12.00 20.87 -9.36
C ASP A 270 12.30 19.93 -8.19
N ARG A 271 12.79 18.71 -8.45
CA ARG A 271 13.18 17.74 -7.41
C ARG A 271 14.33 18.22 -6.52
N PHE A 272 15.11 19.19 -6.98
CA PHE A 272 16.31 19.66 -6.28
C PHE A 272 16.07 20.84 -5.34
N GLU A 273 14.87 21.42 -5.35
CA GLU A 273 14.46 22.52 -4.46
C GLU A 273 15.48 23.67 -4.36
N ASN A 274 16.14 23.98 -5.48
CA ASN A 274 17.15 25.03 -5.54
C ASN A 274 16.74 26.10 -6.56
N PRO A 275 16.27 27.29 -6.14
CA PRO A 275 15.84 28.34 -7.05
C PRO A 275 17.00 29.02 -7.82
N ASP A 276 18.24 28.94 -7.33
CA ASP A 276 19.39 29.64 -7.94
C ASP A 276 19.77 29.10 -9.32
N ILE A 277 19.44 27.85 -9.61
CA ILE A 277 19.67 27.25 -10.92
C ILE A 277 18.85 27.95 -12.02
N PHE A 278 17.66 28.46 -11.70
CA PHE A 278 16.80 29.16 -12.65
C PHE A 278 17.36 30.54 -13.02
N VAL A 279 18.04 31.22 -12.08
CA VAL A 279 18.78 32.45 -12.35
C VAL A 279 19.85 32.18 -13.42
N THR A 280 20.64 31.13 -13.20
CA THR A 280 21.74 30.73 -14.09
C THR A 280 21.24 30.35 -15.49
N LEU A 281 20.19 29.53 -15.57
CA LEU A 281 19.63 29.09 -16.85
C LEU A 281 18.98 30.24 -17.63
N ARG A 282 18.33 31.18 -16.94
CA ARG A 282 17.78 32.40 -17.55
C ARG A 282 18.89 33.30 -18.11
N GLU A 283 19.98 33.47 -17.37
CA GLU A 283 21.15 34.24 -17.82
C GLU A 283 21.76 33.62 -19.08
N ILE A 284 21.99 32.30 -19.07
CA ILE A 284 22.51 31.55 -20.22
C ILE A 284 21.61 31.71 -21.44
N ASN A 285 20.29 31.54 -21.28
CA ASN A 285 19.33 31.69 -22.36
C ASN A 285 19.37 33.11 -22.97
N SER A 286 19.51 34.12 -22.11
CA SER A 286 19.67 35.52 -22.55
C SER A 286 20.96 35.72 -23.35
N LEU A 287 22.08 35.15 -22.90
CA LEU A 287 23.38 35.25 -23.57
C LEU A 287 23.40 34.50 -24.92
N ILE A 288 22.74 33.34 -25.00
CA ILE A 288 22.57 32.59 -26.26
C ILE A 288 21.82 33.45 -27.29
N ASN A 289 20.71 34.06 -26.89
CA ASN A 289 19.87 34.87 -27.78
C ASN A 289 20.48 36.24 -28.12
N ALA A 290 21.34 36.79 -27.27
CA ALA A 290 22.09 38.02 -27.56
C ALA A 290 23.25 37.79 -28.55
N ASN A 291 23.70 36.55 -28.73
CA ASN A 291 24.82 36.24 -29.59
C ASN A 291 24.45 36.29 -31.07
N SER A 292 25.11 37.15 -31.85
CA SER A 292 24.84 37.32 -33.29
C SER A 292 25.08 36.06 -34.15
N GLY A 293 25.84 35.08 -33.63
CA GLY A 293 26.06 33.80 -34.29
C GLY A 293 24.83 32.89 -34.26
N VAL A 294 23.92 33.10 -33.31
CA VAL A 294 22.67 32.34 -33.18
C VAL A 294 21.55 33.14 -33.83
N ARG A 295 21.23 32.83 -35.09
CA ARG A 295 20.26 33.59 -35.90
C ARG A 295 18.79 33.19 -35.69
N ARG A 296 18.49 32.49 -34.61
CA ARG A 296 17.15 31.99 -34.29
C ARG A 296 16.89 32.15 -32.79
N PRO A 297 15.65 32.40 -32.37
CA PRO A 297 15.32 32.42 -30.95
C PRO A 297 15.49 31.03 -30.36
N VAL A 298 16.23 30.91 -29.27
CA VAL A 298 16.35 29.69 -28.46
C VAL A 298 15.47 29.86 -27.23
N ARG A 299 14.55 28.93 -26.99
CA ARG A 299 13.57 28.98 -25.92
C ARG A 299 13.75 27.84 -24.94
N PHE A 300 13.60 28.11 -23.66
CA PHE A 300 13.69 27.12 -22.60
C PHE A 300 12.29 26.89 -22.03
N LEU A 301 11.81 25.64 -22.10
CA LEU A 301 10.54 25.18 -21.53
C LEU A 301 10.83 24.33 -20.29
N TYR A 302 10.29 24.74 -19.15
CA TYR A 302 10.52 24.09 -17.86
C TYR A 302 9.24 23.40 -17.38
N ALA A 303 9.30 22.12 -17.02
CA ALA A 303 8.21 21.43 -16.34
C ALA A 303 8.44 21.44 -14.83
N LEU A 304 7.59 22.14 -14.06
CA LEU A 304 7.83 22.46 -12.65
C LEU A 304 6.61 22.19 -11.75
N ARG A 305 6.84 21.92 -10.45
CA ARG A 305 5.80 21.96 -9.42
C ARG A 305 5.38 23.40 -9.08
N ASP A 306 4.13 23.58 -8.64
CA ASP A 306 3.58 24.89 -8.29
C ASP A 306 4.21 25.50 -7.03
N ASP A 307 4.64 24.67 -6.09
CA ASP A 307 5.20 25.03 -4.78
C ASP A 307 6.71 25.34 -4.81
N MET A 308 7.35 25.25 -5.98
CA MET A 308 8.78 25.51 -6.14
C MET A 308 9.23 26.94 -5.86
N PHE A 309 8.32 27.91 -6.00
CA PHE A 309 8.63 29.33 -5.80
C PHE A 309 7.67 29.93 -4.78
N ALA A 310 8.18 30.78 -3.88
CA ALA A 310 7.32 31.63 -3.07
C ALA A 310 6.47 32.55 -4.00
N ASN A 311 5.20 32.74 -3.66
CA ASN A 311 4.10 33.23 -4.51
C ASN A 311 4.39 34.41 -5.48
N THR A 312 5.40 35.23 -5.21
CA THR A 312 5.76 36.42 -6.01
C THR A 312 6.97 36.25 -6.93
N ASP A 313 7.79 35.21 -6.79
CA ASP A 313 9.08 35.15 -7.49
C ASP A 313 9.02 34.47 -8.87
N ARG A 314 8.03 33.62 -9.13
CA ARG A 314 7.90 32.88 -10.40
C ARG A 314 7.83 33.77 -11.65
N THR A 315 7.19 34.94 -11.56
CA THR A 315 7.07 35.88 -12.70
C THR A 315 8.37 36.63 -13.00
N LYS A 316 9.38 36.54 -12.13
CA LYS A 316 10.72 37.09 -12.39
C LYS A 316 11.55 36.19 -13.31
N PHE A 317 11.24 34.89 -13.34
CA PHE A 317 12.03 33.88 -14.05
C PHE A 317 11.48 33.54 -15.44
N PHE A 318 10.16 33.63 -15.61
CA PHE A 318 9.47 33.16 -16.82
C PHE A 318 8.66 34.29 -17.46
N GLU A 319 8.81 34.46 -18.78
CA GLU A 319 7.99 35.38 -19.56
C GLU A 319 6.57 34.85 -19.77
N PHE A 320 6.39 33.52 -19.72
CA PHE A 320 5.11 32.87 -19.93
C PHE A 320 4.95 31.67 -19.00
N ILE A 321 3.81 31.56 -18.33
CA ILE A 321 3.51 30.49 -17.37
C ILE A 321 2.19 29.84 -17.77
N ILE A 322 2.20 28.53 -17.98
CA ILE A 322 1.05 27.71 -18.33
C ILE A 322 0.71 26.82 -17.13
N PRO A 323 -0.40 27.07 -16.42
CA PRO A 323 -0.83 26.22 -15.31
C PRO A 323 -1.52 24.96 -15.85
N VAL A 324 -1.07 23.79 -15.41
CA VAL A 324 -1.62 22.48 -15.74
C VAL A 324 -2.64 22.09 -14.68
N ILE A 325 -3.88 21.94 -15.11
CA ILE A 325 -4.97 21.45 -14.28
C ILE A 325 -4.77 19.94 -14.06
N PRO A 326 -4.71 19.45 -12.81
CA PRO A 326 -4.55 18.03 -12.53
C PRO A 326 -5.70 17.21 -13.10
N ILE A 327 -5.37 16.13 -13.79
CA ILE A 327 -6.37 15.18 -14.31
C ILE A 327 -7.03 14.42 -13.15
N ILE A 328 -6.30 14.22 -12.05
CA ILE A 328 -6.77 13.53 -10.85
C ILE A 328 -6.68 14.45 -9.62
N ASN A 329 -7.69 14.35 -8.78
CA ASN A 329 -7.72 14.84 -7.41
C ASN A 329 -8.42 13.80 -6.51
N SER A 330 -8.41 14.03 -5.20
CA SER A 330 -9.07 13.17 -4.21
C SER A 330 -10.58 12.95 -4.43
N SER A 331 -11.24 13.81 -5.23
CA SER A 331 -12.68 13.74 -5.49
C SER A 331 -13.05 12.95 -6.75
N ASN A 332 -12.16 12.85 -7.74
CA ASN A 332 -12.41 12.20 -9.03
C ASN A 332 -11.57 10.92 -9.26
N SER A 333 -10.65 10.61 -8.34
CA SER A 333 -9.77 9.44 -8.38
C SER A 333 -10.54 8.12 -8.46
N ILE A 334 -11.75 8.05 -7.90
CA ILE A 334 -12.61 6.86 -7.94
C ILE A 334 -12.86 6.37 -9.36
N ASP A 335 -13.13 7.26 -10.31
CA ASP A 335 -13.40 6.86 -11.70
C ASP A 335 -12.17 6.20 -12.34
N LYS A 336 -10.98 6.67 -11.98
CA LYS A 336 -9.70 6.10 -12.45
C LYS A 336 -9.38 4.78 -11.79
N VAL A 337 -9.69 4.63 -10.50
CA VAL A 337 -9.61 3.33 -9.81
C VAL A 337 -10.57 2.33 -10.46
N LEU A 338 -11.82 2.72 -10.73
CA LEU A 338 -12.82 1.87 -11.37
C LEU A 338 -12.43 1.48 -12.80
N GLU A 339 -11.77 2.37 -13.54
CA GLU A 339 -11.19 2.07 -14.87
C GLU A 339 -10.17 0.92 -14.77
N GLN A 340 -9.27 0.96 -13.77
CA GLN A 340 -8.30 -0.11 -13.54
C GLN A 340 -8.94 -1.42 -13.05
N VAL A 341 -9.96 -1.34 -12.20
CA VAL A 341 -10.74 -2.50 -11.73
C VAL A 341 -11.44 -3.21 -12.90
N LYS A 342 -12.05 -2.44 -13.81
CA LYS A 342 -12.66 -2.95 -15.04
C LYS A 342 -11.62 -3.57 -15.96
N ARG A 343 -10.44 -2.94 -16.10
CA ARG A 343 -9.33 -3.45 -16.93
C ARG A 343 -8.87 -4.84 -16.50
N LEU A 344 -8.84 -5.12 -15.19
CA LEU A 344 -8.44 -6.41 -14.64
C LEU A 344 -9.60 -7.40 -14.45
N SER A 345 -10.84 -6.99 -14.73
CA SER A 345 -12.05 -7.81 -14.50
C SER A 345 -12.18 -8.32 -13.06
N ILE A 346 -11.82 -7.49 -12.07
CA ILE A 346 -11.84 -7.85 -10.63
C ILE A 346 -12.95 -7.16 -9.83
N GLY A 347 -13.86 -6.44 -10.51
CA GLY A 347 -14.91 -5.66 -9.87
C GLY A 347 -15.83 -6.46 -8.96
N ASP A 348 -16.17 -7.69 -9.36
CA ASP A 348 -17.09 -8.55 -8.59
C ASP A 348 -16.47 -9.13 -7.32
N ARG A 349 -15.13 -9.10 -7.22
CA ARG A 349 -14.36 -9.63 -6.08
C ARG A 349 -14.03 -8.57 -5.02
N LEU A 350 -14.20 -7.30 -5.36
CA LEU A 350 -13.82 -6.16 -4.52
C LEU A 350 -15.04 -5.44 -3.96
N ASN A 351 -14.93 -5.00 -2.71
CA ASN A 351 -15.96 -4.21 -2.06
C ASN A 351 -16.01 -2.80 -2.66
N GLN A 352 -17.19 -2.37 -3.13
CA GLN A 352 -17.34 -1.05 -3.74
C GLN A 352 -17.16 0.12 -2.75
N GLN A 353 -17.56 -0.05 -1.50
CA GLN A 353 -17.35 0.96 -0.47
C GLN A 353 -15.86 1.11 -0.16
N PHE A 354 -15.14 -0.01 -0.03
CA PHE A 354 -13.69 -0.02 0.13
C PHE A 354 -13.00 0.78 -0.97
N LEU A 355 -13.35 0.53 -2.24
CA LEU A 355 -12.78 1.26 -3.39
C LEU A 355 -13.04 2.76 -3.32
N ARG A 356 -14.24 3.18 -2.92
CA ARG A 356 -14.59 4.59 -2.74
C ARG A 356 -13.76 5.24 -1.65
N GLU A 357 -13.61 4.58 -0.51
CA GLU A 357 -12.84 5.09 0.63
C GLU A 357 -11.35 5.24 0.28
N VAL A 358 -10.71 4.18 -0.24
CA VAL A 358 -9.28 4.24 -0.55
C VAL A 358 -8.95 5.20 -1.69
N SER A 359 -9.86 5.36 -2.66
CA SER A 359 -9.63 6.26 -3.79
C SER A 359 -9.39 7.71 -3.36
N ARG A 360 -10.00 8.18 -2.25
CA ARG A 360 -9.85 9.54 -1.75
C ARG A 360 -8.42 9.90 -1.37
N TYR A 361 -7.61 8.89 -1.06
CA TYR A 361 -6.21 9.02 -0.69
C TYR A 361 -5.24 8.79 -1.87
N LEU A 362 -5.76 8.51 -3.07
CA LEU A 362 -4.97 8.26 -4.28
C LEU A 362 -5.16 9.42 -5.26
N ASP A 363 -4.27 10.41 -5.20
CA ASP A 363 -4.32 11.62 -6.02
C ASP A 363 -3.42 11.57 -7.27
N ASP A 364 -2.55 10.56 -7.39
CA ASP A 364 -1.63 10.39 -8.53
C ASP A 364 -2.04 9.22 -9.45
N LEU A 365 -2.13 9.48 -10.77
CA LEU A 365 -2.50 8.46 -11.77
C LEU A 365 -1.43 7.37 -11.95
N ARG A 366 -0.15 7.73 -11.89
CA ARG A 366 0.96 6.77 -11.98
C ARG A 366 0.93 5.84 -10.77
N LEU A 367 0.65 6.38 -9.58
CA LEU A 367 0.47 5.60 -8.36
C LEU A 367 -0.67 4.59 -8.52
N ILE A 368 -1.85 5.04 -8.94
CA ILE A 368 -3.01 4.16 -9.20
C ILE A 368 -2.64 3.07 -10.21
N ARG A 369 -2.06 3.43 -11.36
CA ARG A 369 -1.63 2.46 -12.38
C ARG A 369 -0.64 1.44 -11.83
N ASN A 370 0.33 1.88 -11.03
CA ASN A 370 1.32 0.99 -10.43
C ASN A 370 0.70 0.02 -9.44
N ILE A 371 -0.18 0.48 -8.54
CA ILE A 371 -0.92 -0.37 -7.59
C ILE A 371 -1.65 -1.50 -8.32
N PHE A 372 -2.37 -1.20 -9.40
CA PHE A 372 -3.12 -2.22 -10.15
C PHE A 372 -2.23 -3.11 -11.03
N ASN A 373 -1.11 -2.61 -11.53
CA ASN A 373 -0.10 -3.46 -12.18
C ASN A 373 0.47 -4.47 -11.17
N GLU A 374 0.84 -4.02 -9.97
CA GLU A 374 1.30 -4.89 -8.90
C GLU A 374 0.22 -5.87 -8.47
N TYR A 375 -1.05 -5.44 -8.36
CA TYR A 375 -2.16 -6.33 -8.06
C TYR A 375 -2.26 -7.46 -9.08
N ALA A 376 -2.17 -7.15 -10.37
CA ALA A 376 -2.21 -8.15 -11.41
C ALA A 376 -1.06 -9.17 -11.32
N ILE A 377 0.11 -8.77 -10.81
CA ILE A 377 1.27 -9.65 -10.58
C ILE A 377 1.07 -10.49 -9.32
N TYR A 378 0.73 -9.86 -8.20
CA TYR A 378 0.56 -10.53 -6.92
C TYR A 378 -0.60 -11.52 -6.96
N ALA A 379 -1.75 -11.14 -7.52
CA ALA A 379 -2.87 -12.05 -7.70
C ALA A 379 -2.45 -13.26 -8.55
N ALA A 380 -1.72 -13.06 -9.66
CA ALA A 380 -1.23 -14.18 -10.47
C ALA A 380 -0.35 -15.16 -9.68
N ASN A 381 0.56 -14.65 -8.83
CA ASN A 381 1.56 -15.46 -8.14
C ASN A 381 1.06 -16.04 -6.81
N LEU A 382 0.15 -15.36 -6.11
CA LEU A 382 -0.41 -15.81 -4.83
C LEU A 382 -1.64 -16.69 -5.03
N GLU A 383 -2.39 -16.53 -6.12
CA GLU A 383 -3.53 -17.39 -6.43
C GLU A 383 -3.11 -18.71 -7.11
N THR A 384 -1.89 -18.82 -7.66
CA THR A 384 -1.37 -20.08 -8.19
C THR A 384 -1.11 -21.07 -7.06
N GLY A 385 -2.11 -21.90 -6.74
CA GLY A 385 -2.07 -22.92 -5.69
C GLY A 385 -2.95 -22.61 -4.47
N SER A 386 -3.66 -21.48 -4.45
CA SER A 386 -4.58 -21.05 -3.39
C SER A 386 -5.81 -20.35 -3.97
N GLU A 387 -6.41 -20.91 -5.02
CA GLU A 387 -7.64 -20.37 -5.62
C GLU A 387 -8.74 -20.22 -4.56
N GLY A 388 -9.07 -18.97 -4.22
CA GLY A 388 -10.22 -18.62 -3.37
C GLY A 388 -9.95 -18.42 -1.88
N ASP A 389 -8.72 -18.62 -1.37
CA ASP A 389 -8.45 -18.55 0.07
C ASP A 389 -7.93 -17.16 0.54
N LEU A 390 -7.44 -16.31 -0.35
CA LEU A 390 -6.97 -14.95 -0.02
C LEU A 390 -8.05 -13.89 -0.27
N ASP A 391 -8.19 -12.94 0.65
CA ASP A 391 -9.14 -11.83 0.52
C ASP A 391 -8.63 -10.80 -0.52
N PRO A 392 -9.34 -10.58 -1.63
CA PRO A 392 -8.96 -9.61 -2.65
C PRO A 392 -8.84 -8.18 -2.13
N ASN A 393 -9.66 -7.80 -1.13
CA ASN A 393 -9.65 -6.46 -0.53
C ASN A 393 -8.39 -6.26 0.31
N LYS A 394 -8.00 -7.28 1.10
CA LYS A 394 -6.74 -7.25 1.86
C LYS A 394 -5.53 -7.23 0.95
N LEU A 395 -5.57 -7.97 -0.16
CA LEU A 395 -4.50 -7.92 -1.16
C LEU A 395 -4.37 -6.51 -1.76
N LEU A 396 -5.48 -5.89 -2.17
CA LEU A 396 -5.43 -4.54 -2.70
C LEU A 396 -4.98 -3.53 -1.62
N ALA A 397 -5.42 -3.69 -0.37
CA ALA A 397 -5.01 -2.85 0.76
C ALA A 397 -3.51 -2.91 1.04
N ILE A 398 -2.89 -4.10 1.03
CA ILE A 398 -1.44 -4.20 1.25
C ILE A 398 -0.65 -3.57 0.09
N LEU A 399 -1.18 -3.62 -1.14
CA LEU A 399 -0.53 -3.04 -2.30
C LEU A 399 -0.68 -1.52 -2.36
N ILE A 400 -1.83 -1.00 -1.93
CA ILE A 400 -2.02 0.43 -1.65
C ILE A 400 -1.01 0.86 -0.58
N TYR A 401 -0.94 0.12 0.54
CA TYR A 401 -0.01 0.41 1.63
C TYR A 401 1.45 0.42 1.17
N LYS A 402 1.87 -0.58 0.40
CA LYS A 402 3.22 -0.67 -0.19
C LYS A 402 3.57 0.53 -1.07
N ASN A 403 2.60 1.04 -1.83
CA ASN A 403 2.81 2.11 -2.78
C ASN A 403 2.76 3.50 -2.13
N VAL A 404 1.92 3.69 -1.11
CA VAL A 404 1.81 4.95 -0.36
C VAL A 404 2.89 5.06 0.74
N PHE A 405 3.26 3.96 1.39
CA PHE A 405 4.27 3.90 2.46
C PHE A 405 5.41 2.94 2.12
N PRO A 406 6.21 3.19 1.06
CA PRO A 406 7.22 2.24 0.59
C PRO A 406 8.31 1.95 1.63
N SER A 407 8.77 2.97 2.36
CA SER A 407 9.77 2.83 3.42
C SER A 407 9.24 2.00 4.59
N ASP A 408 8.00 2.26 5.04
CA ASP A 408 7.40 1.51 6.14
C ASP A 408 7.09 0.06 5.74
N PHE A 409 6.68 -0.17 4.49
CA PHE A 409 6.50 -1.51 3.96
C PHE A 409 7.79 -2.33 3.93
N GLU A 410 8.93 -1.71 3.58
CA GLU A 410 10.24 -2.40 3.66
C GLU A 410 10.58 -2.76 5.12
N HIS A 411 10.30 -1.86 6.06
CA HIS A 411 10.47 -2.12 7.48
C HIS A 411 9.54 -3.21 8.01
N LEU A 412 8.30 -3.27 7.52
CA LEU A 412 7.29 -4.27 7.89
C LEU A 412 7.81 -5.68 7.63
N HIS A 413 8.51 -5.91 6.51
CA HIS A 413 9.11 -7.22 6.19
C HIS A 413 10.17 -7.66 7.22
N ARG A 414 10.77 -6.72 7.94
CA ARG A 414 11.73 -6.97 9.04
C ARG A 414 11.06 -6.94 10.42
N GLY A 415 9.73 -6.88 10.50
CA GLY A 415 8.99 -6.72 11.75
C GLY A 415 9.20 -5.37 12.42
N ARG A 416 9.57 -4.34 11.66
CA ARG A 416 9.81 -2.96 12.12
C ARG A 416 8.89 -1.99 11.37
N GLY A 417 8.92 -0.71 11.74
CA GLY A 417 8.07 0.30 11.13
C GLY A 417 6.81 0.60 11.94
N ASN A 418 6.06 1.58 11.47
CA ASN A 418 4.87 2.14 12.10
C ASN A 418 3.77 1.07 12.19
N LEU A 419 3.45 0.39 11.07
CA LEU A 419 2.42 -0.65 11.08
C LEU A 419 2.81 -1.84 11.96
N ALA A 420 4.05 -2.30 11.90
CA ALA A 420 4.53 -3.35 12.79
C ALA A 420 4.45 -2.92 14.28
N GLY A 421 4.73 -1.65 14.57
CA GLY A 421 4.56 -1.06 15.89
C GLY A 421 3.11 -1.13 16.39
N VAL A 422 2.14 -0.80 15.53
CA VAL A 422 0.71 -0.89 15.83
C VAL A 422 0.29 -2.35 16.07
N LEU A 423 0.72 -3.27 15.20
CA LEU A 423 0.36 -4.69 15.28
C LEU A 423 0.95 -5.38 16.52
N ARG A 424 2.18 -5.03 16.92
CA ARG A 424 2.87 -5.64 18.06
C ARG A 424 2.18 -5.35 19.41
N ARG A 425 1.47 -4.23 19.52
CA ARG A 425 0.72 -3.85 20.73
C ARG A 425 -0.62 -4.59 20.88
N ARG A 426 -0.89 -5.63 20.08
CA ARG A 426 -2.12 -6.44 20.18
C ARG A 426 -2.39 -6.89 21.61
N ASP A 427 -1.41 -7.45 22.29
CA ASP A 427 -1.58 -7.98 23.65
C ASP A 427 -1.84 -6.86 24.66
N GLU A 428 -1.28 -5.66 24.44
CA GLU A 428 -1.58 -4.47 25.23
C GLU A 428 -3.05 -4.05 25.05
N TYR A 429 -3.56 -4.03 23.83
CA TYR A 429 -4.97 -3.71 23.55
C TYR A 429 -5.91 -4.75 24.15
N VAL A 430 -5.61 -6.04 23.98
CA VAL A 430 -6.40 -7.14 24.59
C VAL A 430 -6.45 -6.98 26.10
N THR A 431 -5.28 -6.78 26.75
CA THR A 431 -5.19 -6.63 28.20
C THR A 431 -5.95 -5.40 28.68
N ALA A 432 -5.91 -4.29 27.94
CA ALA A 432 -6.67 -3.09 28.25
C ALA A 432 -8.19 -3.32 28.19
N VAL A 433 -8.66 -4.02 27.16
CA VAL A 433 -10.09 -4.39 27.02
C VAL A 433 -10.51 -5.37 28.13
N GLU A 434 -9.70 -6.39 28.42
CA GLU A 434 -9.93 -7.34 29.52
C GLU A 434 -10.02 -6.61 30.87
N ALA A 435 -9.10 -5.70 31.15
CA ALA A 435 -9.10 -4.89 32.38
C ALA A 435 -10.34 -3.98 32.47
N ARG A 436 -10.79 -3.40 31.34
CA ARG A 436 -12.00 -2.57 31.29
C ARG A 436 -13.25 -3.38 31.59
N TYR A 437 -13.41 -4.55 30.97
CA TYR A 437 -14.56 -5.43 31.23
C TYR A 437 -14.53 -6.00 32.65
N ALA A 438 -13.36 -6.41 33.15
CA ALA A 438 -13.22 -6.87 34.53
C ALA A 438 -13.59 -5.76 35.53
N GLY A 439 -13.12 -4.53 35.31
CA GLY A 439 -13.45 -3.38 36.15
C GLY A 439 -14.95 -3.06 36.15
N GLU A 440 -15.62 -3.11 34.99
CA GLU A 440 -17.06 -2.88 34.92
C GLU A 440 -17.87 -4.01 35.57
N ILE A 441 -17.44 -5.27 35.41
CA ILE A 441 -18.04 -6.42 36.12
C ILE A 441 -17.93 -6.20 37.63
N SER A 442 -16.75 -5.87 38.16
CA SER A 442 -16.57 -5.62 39.60
C SER A 442 -17.42 -4.46 40.10
N ARG A 443 -17.58 -3.40 39.30
CA ARG A 443 -18.47 -2.27 39.63
C ARG A 443 -19.93 -2.69 39.71
N LEU A 444 -20.43 -3.47 38.75
CA LEU A 444 -21.80 -3.96 38.74
C LEU A 444 -22.07 -4.98 39.85
N GLU A 445 -21.10 -5.82 40.18
CA GLU A 445 -21.17 -6.75 41.32
C GLU A 445 -21.27 -5.98 42.65
N ALA A 446 -20.51 -4.89 42.81
CA ALA A 446 -20.62 -4.02 43.99
C ALA A 446 -21.98 -3.32 44.06
N LEU A 447 -22.54 -2.88 42.93
CA LEU A 447 -23.89 -2.29 42.87
C LEU A 447 -24.98 -3.29 43.25
N LEU A 448 -24.82 -4.56 42.85
CA LEU A 448 -25.74 -5.63 43.19
C LEU A 448 -25.72 -5.92 44.71
N ASP A 449 -24.53 -6.00 45.31
CA ASP A 449 -24.37 -6.18 46.76
C ASP A 449 -24.94 -5.01 47.56
N GLU A 450 -24.76 -3.77 47.09
CA GLU A 450 -25.39 -2.60 47.71
C GLU A 450 -26.92 -2.65 47.64
N THR A 451 -27.49 -3.04 46.48
CA THR A 451 -28.94 -3.21 46.30
C THR A 451 -29.49 -4.28 47.26
N ASP A 452 -28.74 -5.36 47.48
CA ASP A 452 -29.11 -6.45 48.39
C ASP A 452 -29.08 -6.02 49.87
N ARG A 453 -28.19 -5.10 50.23
CA ARG A 453 -28.11 -4.51 51.59
C ARG A 453 -29.16 -3.44 51.84
N GLN A 454 -29.58 -2.70 50.80
CA GLN A 454 -30.57 -1.64 50.91
C GLN A 454 -32.01 -2.17 51.07
N LEU A 455 -32.36 -3.27 50.40
CA LEU A 455 -33.72 -3.81 50.42
C LEU A 455 -34.31 -4.02 51.84
N PRO A 456 -33.60 -4.66 52.80
CA PRO A 456 -34.11 -4.77 54.17
C PRO A 456 -34.31 -3.42 54.87
N THR A 457 -33.48 -2.42 54.54
CA THR A 457 -33.56 -1.06 55.10
C THR A 457 -34.76 -0.32 54.53
N ASP A 458 -34.96 -0.37 53.22
CA ASP A 458 -36.11 0.24 52.53
C ASP A 458 -37.44 -0.33 53.05
N LEU A 459 -37.49 -1.65 53.24
CA LEU A 459 -38.65 -2.33 53.83
C LEU A 459 -38.85 -1.91 55.30
N ALA A 460 -37.78 -1.78 56.08
CA ALA A 460 -37.87 -1.33 57.46
C ALA A 460 -38.32 0.14 57.56
N GLU A 461 -37.85 1.03 56.68
CA GLU A 461 -38.27 2.43 56.60
C GLU A 461 -39.75 2.55 56.19
N LEU A 462 -40.20 1.75 55.23
CA LEU A 462 -41.62 1.64 54.87
C LEU A 462 -42.47 1.19 56.07
N ARG A 463 -42.05 0.16 56.80
CA ARG A 463 -42.77 -0.28 58.01
C ARG A 463 -42.78 0.78 59.11
N ARG A 464 -41.69 1.54 59.28
CA ARG A 464 -41.63 2.66 60.24
C ARG A 464 -42.58 3.79 59.85
N SER A 465 -42.71 4.13 58.57
CA SER A 465 -43.62 5.20 58.13
C SER A 465 -45.08 4.85 58.42
N TYR A 466 -45.48 3.60 58.16
CA TYR A 466 -46.83 3.13 58.48
C TYR A 466 -47.07 2.98 59.98
N ALA A 467 -46.08 2.51 60.75
CA ALA A 467 -46.17 2.44 62.20
C ALA A 467 -46.33 3.83 62.84
N MET A 468 -45.64 4.85 62.32
CA MET A 468 -45.77 6.22 62.82
C MET A 468 -47.18 6.76 62.60
N ALA A 469 -47.76 6.53 61.43
CA ALA A 469 -49.14 6.94 61.15
C ALA A 469 -50.19 6.26 62.06
N VAL A 470 -49.93 5.01 62.50
CA VAL A 470 -50.75 4.35 63.53
C VAL A 470 -50.58 5.03 64.88
N ILE A 471 -49.35 5.39 65.26
CA ILE A 471 -49.05 6.06 66.54
C ILE A 471 -49.71 7.45 66.60
N GLU A 472 -49.72 8.22 65.51
CA GLU A 472 -50.37 9.54 65.44
C GLU A 472 -51.89 9.49 65.71
N ARG A 473 -52.52 8.34 65.50
CA ARG A 473 -53.96 8.11 65.74
C ARG A 473 -54.26 7.57 67.15
N VAL A 474 -53.24 7.21 67.92
CA VAL A 474 -53.39 6.68 69.28
C VAL A 474 -53.45 7.85 70.27
N PRO A 475 -54.46 7.90 71.16
CA PRO A 475 -54.55 8.97 72.16
C PRO A 475 -53.38 8.98 73.15
N ASP A 476 -53.09 10.15 73.71
CA ASP A 476 -52.05 10.32 74.72
C ASP A 476 -52.28 9.44 75.96
N GLY A 477 -51.20 8.86 76.50
CA GLY A 477 -51.24 8.01 77.70
C GLY A 477 -51.47 6.51 77.44
N TYR A 478 -51.66 6.11 76.19
CA TYR A 478 -51.73 4.70 75.77
C TYR A 478 -50.37 4.21 75.27
N THR A 479 -49.95 3.01 75.67
CA THR A 479 -48.61 2.49 75.40
C THR A 479 -48.60 1.14 74.68
N GLN A 480 -49.76 0.48 74.60
CA GLN A 480 -49.91 -0.81 73.92
C GLN A 480 -51.09 -0.79 72.94
N ILE A 481 -50.97 -1.54 71.85
CA ILE A 481 -51.99 -1.68 70.79
C ILE A 481 -52.16 -3.16 70.40
N GLY A 482 -53.36 -3.58 70.01
CA GLY A 482 -53.62 -4.93 69.52
C GLY A 482 -54.99 -5.08 68.85
N THR A 483 -55.13 -6.09 68.00
CA THR A 483 -56.40 -6.40 67.31
C THR A 483 -57.45 -6.99 68.24
N ASN A 484 -57.02 -7.62 69.34
CA ASN A 484 -57.87 -8.14 70.41
C ASN A 484 -57.28 -7.84 71.80
N GLN A 485 -58.08 -8.03 72.85
CA GLN A 485 -57.69 -7.65 74.23
C GLN A 485 -56.57 -8.53 74.84
N GLY A 486 -56.31 -9.71 74.26
CA GLY A 486 -55.34 -10.67 74.79
C GLY A 486 -53.96 -10.62 74.13
N ASN A 487 -53.82 -9.99 72.96
CA ASN A 487 -52.62 -9.98 72.13
C ASN A 487 -52.12 -8.55 71.87
N MET A 488 -51.84 -7.82 72.95
CA MET A 488 -51.33 -6.44 72.90
C MET A 488 -49.81 -6.41 72.67
N ILE A 489 -49.35 -5.46 71.87
CA ILE A 489 -47.93 -5.14 71.64
C ILE A 489 -47.62 -3.71 72.06
N TRP A 490 -46.41 -3.45 72.51
CA TRP A 490 -45.97 -2.08 72.83
C TRP A 490 -45.87 -1.24 71.56
N LEU A 491 -46.28 0.03 71.62
CA LEU A 491 -46.17 0.97 70.48
C LEU A 491 -44.73 1.10 69.99
N THR A 492 -43.74 1.00 70.88
CA THR A 492 -42.31 1.02 70.56
C THR A 492 -41.84 -0.18 69.74
N ALA A 493 -42.58 -1.29 69.76
CA ALA A 493 -42.29 -2.51 69.01
C ALA A 493 -43.11 -2.63 67.71
N LEU A 494 -44.02 -1.68 67.44
CA LEU A 494 -45.01 -1.77 66.37
C LEU A 494 -44.37 -1.91 64.98
N SER A 495 -43.34 -1.11 64.67
CA SER A 495 -42.69 -1.15 63.35
C SER A 495 -41.95 -2.45 63.05
N ARG A 496 -41.62 -3.24 64.08
CA ARG A 496 -40.87 -4.51 63.99
C ARG A 496 -41.76 -5.74 64.13
N SER A 497 -43.02 -5.56 64.50
CA SER A 497 -43.95 -6.66 64.74
C SER A 497 -44.70 -7.01 63.46
N ASP A 498 -44.87 -8.31 63.20
CA ASP A 498 -45.72 -8.83 62.11
C ASP A 498 -47.20 -8.46 62.31
N ARG A 499 -47.57 -8.04 63.52
CA ARG A 499 -48.94 -7.60 63.85
C ARG A 499 -49.28 -6.21 63.32
N LEU A 500 -48.31 -5.45 62.81
CA LEU A 500 -48.59 -4.17 62.16
C LEU A 500 -49.55 -4.37 60.97
N ASP A 501 -49.32 -5.41 60.17
CA ASP A 501 -50.13 -5.76 59.02
C ASP A 501 -51.57 -6.14 59.44
N GLU A 502 -51.72 -6.88 60.54
CA GLU A 502 -53.03 -7.23 61.13
C GLU A 502 -53.79 -6.00 61.67
N ILE A 503 -53.08 -5.06 62.28
CA ILE A 503 -53.64 -3.82 62.84
C ILE A 503 -54.12 -2.89 61.71
N LEU A 504 -53.32 -2.75 60.65
CA LEU A 504 -53.66 -1.93 59.48
C LEU A 504 -54.83 -2.52 58.68
N ALA A 505 -54.92 -3.85 58.58
CA ALA A 505 -56.06 -4.54 57.95
C ALA A 505 -57.36 -4.46 58.78
N SER A 506 -57.25 -4.15 60.07
CA SER A 506 -58.40 -4.04 60.98
C SER A 506 -59.03 -2.64 60.94
N SER A 507 -60.35 -2.55 60.88
CA SER A 507 -61.05 -1.26 60.92
C SER A 507 -60.88 -0.52 62.27
N HIS A 508 -60.53 -1.25 63.32
CA HIS A 508 -60.36 -0.77 64.69
C HIS A 508 -59.28 -1.58 65.39
N ALA A 509 -58.57 -0.97 66.34
CA ALA A 509 -57.71 -1.70 67.28
C ALA A 509 -57.99 -1.28 68.72
N TYR A 510 -57.62 -2.13 69.67
CA TYR A 510 -57.66 -1.82 71.08
C TYR A 510 -56.34 -1.21 71.50
N VAL A 511 -56.40 -0.18 72.33
CA VAL A 511 -55.24 0.46 72.95
C VAL A 511 -55.34 0.33 74.47
N ARG A 512 -54.21 0.13 75.14
CA ARG A 512 -54.14 0.01 76.60
C ARG A 512 -53.14 1.00 77.20
N SER A 513 -53.56 1.68 78.25
CA SER A 513 -52.76 2.60 79.05
C SER A 513 -51.97 1.88 80.13
N VAL A 514 -50.95 2.54 80.67
CA VAL A 514 -50.11 2.02 81.77
C VAL A 514 -50.94 1.67 83.02
N ASN A 515 -52.04 2.38 83.23
CA ASN A 515 -52.96 2.18 84.37
C ASN A 515 -54.02 1.09 84.11
N GLY A 516 -53.91 0.35 83.01
CA GLY A 516 -54.81 -0.75 82.66
C GLY A 516 -56.11 -0.34 81.95
N GLY A 517 -56.37 0.96 81.77
CA GLY A 517 -57.51 1.46 81.01
C GLY A 517 -57.40 1.11 79.52
N GLN A 518 -58.50 0.63 78.95
CA GLN A 518 -58.55 0.12 77.57
C GLN A 518 -59.58 0.89 76.75
N GLN A 519 -59.23 1.25 75.52
CA GLN A 519 -60.13 1.96 74.60
C GLN A 519 -60.03 1.34 73.20
N ARG A 520 -61.11 1.44 72.43
CA ARG A 520 -61.14 1.09 71.02
C ARG A 520 -60.88 2.35 70.17
N VAL A 521 -59.91 2.28 69.27
CA VAL A 521 -59.54 3.35 68.32
C VAL A 521 -59.92 2.91 66.91
N GLN A 522 -60.50 3.81 66.12
CA GLN A 522 -60.84 3.54 64.72
C GLN A 522 -59.64 3.88 63.81
N PHE A 523 -59.28 2.94 62.95
CA PHE A 523 -58.19 3.11 61.96
C PHE A 523 -58.72 3.10 60.52
N THR A 524 -60.02 3.28 60.33
CA THR A 524 -60.68 3.22 59.02
C THR A 524 -60.02 4.18 58.03
N GLY A 525 -59.58 3.68 56.87
CA GLY A 525 -58.95 4.47 55.81
C GLY A 525 -57.49 4.88 56.05
N LEU A 526 -56.84 4.48 57.16
CA LEU A 526 -55.47 4.89 57.49
C LEU A 526 -54.44 4.47 56.42
N GLU A 527 -54.54 3.24 55.91
CA GLU A 527 -53.61 2.77 54.86
C GLU A 527 -53.68 3.61 53.59
N GLN A 528 -54.88 4.05 53.21
CA GLN A 528 -55.12 4.83 52.00
C GLN A 528 -54.61 6.26 52.12
N GLU A 529 -54.60 6.83 53.32
CA GLU A 529 -54.07 8.17 53.61
C GLU A 529 -52.52 8.18 53.53
N VAL A 530 -51.86 7.18 54.11
CA VAL A 530 -50.38 7.08 54.13
C VAL A 530 -49.81 6.60 52.79
N GLY A 531 -50.54 5.73 52.09
CA GLY A 531 -50.11 5.09 50.86
C GLY A 531 -50.59 5.75 49.57
N SER A 532 -51.20 6.94 49.62
CA SER A 532 -51.84 7.59 48.48
C SER A 532 -52.80 6.65 47.73
N GLY A 533 -53.63 5.92 48.48
CA GLY A 533 -54.60 4.95 47.95
C GLY A 533 -54.12 3.48 47.85
N ARG A 534 -52.95 3.12 48.41
CA ARG A 534 -52.38 1.76 48.39
C ARG A 534 -52.16 1.19 49.80
N THR A 535 -52.28 -0.13 49.94
CA THR A 535 -52.03 -0.83 51.22
C THR A 535 -50.53 -1.01 51.49
N LEU A 536 -50.15 -1.31 52.74
CA LEU A 536 -48.75 -1.60 53.10
C LEU A 536 -48.22 -2.79 52.27
N GLN A 537 -49.02 -3.85 52.14
CA GLN A 537 -48.66 -5.04 51.36
C GLN A 537 -48.35 -4.72 49.89
N GLN A 538 -49.19 -3.91 49.23
CA GLN A 538 -48.98 -3.52 47.83
C GLN A 538 -47.69 -2.72 47.62
N ARG A 539 -47.32 -1.89 48.60
CA ARG A 539 -46.07 -1.11 48.53
C ARG A 539 -44.84 -1.95 48.83
N THR A 540 -44.93 -2.92 49.75
CA THR A 540 -43.89 -3.92 49.99
C THR A 540 -43.59 -4.71 48.72
N GLU A 541 -44.63 -5.24 48.07
CA GLU A 541 -44.53 -5.94 46.78
C GLU A 541 -43.94 -5.04 45.68
N GLU A 542 -44.25 -3.74 45.66
CA GLU A 542 -43.70 -2.79 44.69
C GLU A 542 -42.19 -2.55 44.89
N VAL A 543 -41.76 -2.38 46.14
CA VAL A 543 -40.33 -2.20 46.51
C VAL A 543 -39.54 -3.45 46.18
N GLU A 544 -40.06 -4.62 46.56
CA GLU A 544 -39.45 -5.91 46.23
C GLU A 544 -39.36 -6.12 44.72
N ARG A 545 -40.45 -5.85 43.97
CA ARG A 545 -40.46 -5.98 42.50
C ARG A 545 -39.49 -5.02 41.81
N LYS A 546 -39.35 -3.79 42.31
CA LYS A 546 -38.39 -2.82 41.77
C LYS A 546 -36.95 -3.27 42.03
N SER A 547 -36.68 -3.77 43.24
CA SER A 547 -35.38 -4.32 43.60
C SER A 547 -35.04 -5.56 42.76
N THR A 548 -35.95 -6.53 42.64
CA THR A 548 -35.74 -7.73 41.80
C THR A 548 -35.53 -7.39 40.33
N ALA A 549 -36.33 -6.49 39.77
CA ALA A 549 -36.14 -6.05 38.38
C ALA A 549 -34.77 -5.38 38.15
N SER A 550 -34.29 -4.57 39.10
CA SER A 550 -32.96 -3.96 39.06
C SER A 550 -31.84 -5.00 39.18
N ARG A 551 -32.00 -5.97 40.10
CA ARG A 551 -31.08 -7.09 40.27
C ARG A 551 -30.98 -7.94 39.01
N ASP A 552 -32.11 -8.33 38.43
CA ASP A 552 -32.17 -9.15 37.22
C ASP A 552 -31.57 -8.43 36.01
N ALA A 553 -31.75 -7.10 35.90
CA ALA A 553 -31.12 -6.31 34.85
C ALA A 553 -29.59 -6.25 35.03
N THR A 554 -29.12 -6.00 36.26
CA THR A 554 -27.69 -5.95 36.58
C THR A 554 -27.02 -7.31 36.39
N ALA A 555 -27.65 -8.40 36.82
CA ALA A 555 -27.16 -9.76 36.64
C ALA A 555 -27.07 -10.14 35.16
N ARG A 556 -28.04 -9.74 34.34
CA ARG A 556 -27.99 -9.92 32.87
C ARG A 556 -26.80 -9.17 32.25
N ASN A 557 -26.58 -7.92 32.63
CA ASN A 557 -25.43 -7.15 32.15
C ASN A 557 -24.09 -7.80 32.54
N ILE A 558 -23.97 -8.33 33.76
CA ILE A 558 -22.79 -9.08 34.19
C ILE A 558 -22.60 -10.33 33.34
N ALA A 559 -23.67 -11.10 33.07
CA ALA A 559 -23.60 -12.28 32.22
C ALA A 559 -23.13 -11.92 30.80
N ASP A 560 -23.68 -10.87 30.19
CA ASP A 560 -23.29 -10.39 28.87
C ASP A 560 -21.83 -9.95 28.82
N LEU A 561 -21.36 -9.22 29.85
CA LEU A 561 -19.96 -8.80 29.95
C LEU A 561 -19.00 -9.99 30.13
N ARG A 562 -19.40 -11.04 30.86
CA ARG A 562 -18.59 -12.26 30.99
C ARG A 562 -18.47 -13.02 29.67
N VAL A 563 -19.53 -13.04 28.86
CA VAL A 563 -19.49 -13.60 27.50
C VAL A 563 -18.54 -12.78 26.62
N LYS A 564 -18.65 -11.45 26.65
CA LYS A 564 -17.74 -10.56 25.91
C LYS A 564 -16.28 -10.74 26.33
N LEU A 565 -16.02 -10.86 27.64
CA LEU A 565 -14.68 -11.09 28.20
C LEU A 565 -14.05 -12.38 27.67
N GLY A 566 -14.82 -13.48 27.63
CA GLY A 566 -14.36 -14.74 27.03
C GLY A 566 -14.07 -14.65 25.53
N GLY A 567 -14.66 -13.68 24.83
CA GLY A 567 -14.49 -13.44 23.40
C GLY A 567 -13.33 -12.52 23.02
N VAL A 568 -12.77 -11.73 23.94
CA VAL A 568 -11.81 -10.64 23.61
C VAL A 568 -10.56 -11.14 22.89
N ARG A 569 -9.93 -12.22 23.38
CA ARG A 569 -8.71 -12.78 22.77
C ARG A 569 -8.91 -13.32 21.35
N LEU A 570 -10.16 -13.61 21.05
CA LEU A 570 -10.62 -14.19 19.81
C LEU A 570 -11.27 -13.16 18.86
N ALA A 571 -11.40 -11.92 19.31
CA ALA A 571 -11.89 -10.80 18.52
C ALA A 571 -10.89 -10.45 17.41
N ARG A 572 -11.40 -9.80 16.36
CA ARG A 572 -10.56 -9.36 15.26
C ARG A 572 -9.66 -8.22 15.73
N PHE A 573 -8.46 -8.11 15.14
CA PHE A 573 -7.50 -7.07 15.54
C PHE A 573 -8.11 -5.66 15.49
N ASN A 574 -8.92 -5.39 14.48
CA ASN A 574 -9.58 -4.10 14.30
C ASN A 574 -10.65 -3.80 15.37
N GLU A 575 -11.28 -4.81 15.96
CA GLU A 575 -12.21 -4.66 17.09
C GLU A 575 -11.43 -4.36 18.37
N THR A 576 -10.37 -5.13 18.62
CA THR A 576 -9.52 -4.97 19.81
C THR A 576 -8.84 -3.60 19.86
N ILE A 577 -8.29 -3.13 18.74
CA ILE A 577 -7.63 -1.82 18.69
C ILE A 577 -8.62 -0.67 18.90
N ARG A 578 -9.85 -0.76 18.37
CA ARG A 578 -10.88 0.28 18.54
C ARG A 578 -11.34 0.39 20.00
N GLU A 579 -11.44 -0.73 20.70
CA GLU A 579 -11.89 -0.75 22.10
C GLU A 579 -10.77 -0.52 23.13
N GLY A 580 -9.53 -0.92 22.79
CA GLY A 580 -8.41 -1.00 23.73
C GLY A 580 -7.35 0.10 23.60
N ALA A 581 -7.30 0.83 22.48
CA ALA A 581 -6.31 1.89 22.33
C ALA A 581 -6.72 3.16 23.10
N ALA A 582 -5.83 3.65 23.96
CA ALA A 582 -6.04 4.81 24.82
C ALA A 582 -6.04 6.14 24.03
N ASP A 583 -5.13 6.29 23.06
CA ASP A 583 -5.10 7.42 22.12
C ASP A 583 -4.90 6.92 20.69
N LEU A 584 -5.94 7.10 19.86
CA LEU A 584 -5.94 6.69 18.46
C LEU A 584 -5.17 7.66 17.56
N ASN A 585 -4.87 8.87 18.02
CA ASN A 585 -4.13 9.85 17.22
C ASN A 585 -2.63 9.57 17.27
N ASP A 586 -2.08 9.34 18.46
CA ASP A 586 -0.66 9.03 18.67
C ASP A 586 -0.20 7.77 17.92
N LEU A 587 -1.10 6.80 17.73
CA LEU A 587 -0.81 5.57 17.02
C LEU A 587 -0.53 5.78 15.52
N PHE A 588 -1.17 6.79 14.91
CA PHE A 588 -1.11 7.01 13.47
C PHE A 588 -0.35 8.29 13.08
N GLU A 589 0.02 9.15 14.03
CA GLU A 589 0.87 10.32 13.79
C GLU A 589 2.17 10.00 13.00
N PRO A 590 2.90 8.88 13.26
CA PRO A 590 4.11 8.56 12.52
C PRO A 590 3.92 8.32 11.01
N PHE A 591 2.68 8.16 10.53
CA PHE A 591 2.36 7.99 9.11
C PHE A 591 2.24 9.32 8.35
N GLY A 592 2.31 10.46 9.03
CA GLY A 592 2.29 11.80 8.40
C GLY A 592 1.01 12.06 7.59
N GLU A 593 1.16 12.58 6.37
CA GLU A 593 0.04 12.91 5.48
C GLU A 593 -0.87 11.71 5.13
N GLY A 594 -0.34 10.48 5.25
CA GLY A 594 -1.11 9.25 5.01
C GLY A 594 -1.79 8.66 6.24
N ALA A 595 -1.75 9.32 7.41
CA ALA A 595 -2.27 8.77 8.67
C ALA A 595 -3.75 8.32 8.57
N ASP A 596 -4.60 9.06 7.89
CA ASP A 596 -6.02 8.72 7.74
C ASP A 596 -6.25 7.46 6.88
N LEU A 597 -5.42 7.27 5.83
CA LEU A 597 -5.45 6.04 5.04
C LEU A 597 -5.02 4.84 5.90
N ALA A 598 -3.90 4.96 6.61
CA ALA A 598 -3.40 3.88 7.47
C ALA A 598 -4.42 3.52 8.56
N ARG A 599 -5.03 4.54 9.17
CA ARG A 599 -6.10 4.40 10.16
C ARG A 599 -7.30 3.66 9.60
N PHE A 600 -7.80 4.07 8.43
CA PHE A 600 -8.91 3.41 7.74
C PHE A 600 -8.60 1.94 7.46
N LEU A 601 -7.43 1.66 6.87
CA LEU A 601 -7.04 0.29 6.50
C LEU A 601 -6.93 -0.63 7.73
N VAL A 602 -6.44 -0.14 8.86
CA VAL A 602 -6.35 -0.92 10.10
C VAL A 602 -7.71 -1.09 10.79
N PHE A 603 -8.48 -0.02 10.94
CA PHE A 603 -9.75 -0.04 11.69
C PHE A 603 -10.88 -0.77 10.95
N GLU A 604 -10.86 -0.79 9.62
CA GLU A 604 -11.79 -1.62 8.84
C GLU A 604 -11.29 -3.06 8.66
N GLY A 605 -10.10 -3.40 9.19
CA GLY A 605 -9.56 -4.76 9.19
C GLY A 605 -8.98 -5.21 7.85
N TYR A 606 -8.63 -4.28 6.95
CA TYR A 606 -7.93 -4.58 5.71
C TYR A 606 -6.43 -4.82 5.93
N LEU A 607 -5.84 -4.17 6.94
CA LEU A 607 -4.48 -4.41 7.43
C LEU A 607 -4.53 -4.89 8.88
N ASP A 608 -4.03 -6.10 9.10
CA ASP A 608 -3.98 -6.74 10.41
C ASP A 608 -2.76 -7.67 10.53
N ASP A 609 -2.79 -8.53 11.54
CA ASP A 609 -1.77 -9.54 11.82
C ASP A 609 -1.66 -10.62 10.72
N THR A 610 -2.55 -10.65 9.73
CA THR A 610 -2.50 -11.56 8.57
C THR A 610 -1.73 -11.02 7.37
N HIS A 611 -1.17 -9.80 7.45
CA HIS A 611 -0.47 -9.14 6.34
C HIS A 611 0.62 -10.01 5.68
N TYR A 612 1.33 -10.83 6.46
CA TYR A 612 2.42 -11.68 5.95
C TYR A 612 1.98 -12.60 4.80
N GLN A 613 0.70 -13.03 4.81
CA GLN A 613 0.09 -13.88 3.78
C GLN A 613 0.06 -13.21 2.40
N TYR A 614 0.11 -11.87 2.38
CA TYR A 614 0.03 -11.07 1.17
C TYR A 614 1.37 -10.44 0.77
N THR A 615 2.39 -10.50 1.65
CA THR A 615 3.71 -9.90 1.40
C THR A 615 4.78 -10.85 0.88
N SER A 616 4.61 -12.16 1.08
CA SER A 616 5.62 -13.17 0.71
C SER A 616 4.98 -14.34 -0.02
N LEU A 617 5.68 -14.86 -1.03
CA LEU A 617 5.31 -16.13 -1.64
C LEU A 617 5.56 -17.28 -0.66
N PHE A 618 4.61 -18.21 -0.61
CA PHE A 618 4.80 -19.43 0.17
C PHE A 618 5.88 -20.29 -0.49
N HIS A 619 6.92 -20.62 0.28
CA HIS A 619 7.92 -21.60 -0.12
C HIS A 619 7.64 -22.91 0.60
N SER A 620 7.42 -23.99 -0.15
CA SER A 620 7.22 -25.32 0.41
C SER A 620 8.47 -25.75 1.17
N GLY A 621 8.27 -26.10 2.45
CA GLY A 621 9.34 -26.48 3.37
C GLY A 621 8.80 -27.52 4.34
N ARG A 622 8.74 -27.17 5.64
CA ARG A 622 8.10 -28.01 6.67
C ARG A 622 6.57 -28.03 6.57
N LEU A 623 5.98 -26.95 6.05
CA LEU A 623 4.55 -26.89 5.73
C LEU A 623 4.36 -27.25 4.26
N SER A 624 3.32 -28.04 3.97
CA SER A 624 2.85 -28.25 2.61
C SER A 624 1.98 -27.08 2.14
N PRO A 625 1.72 -26.93 0.83
CA PRO A 625 0.74 -25.96 0.34
C PRO A 625 -0.66 -26.17 0.93
N SER A 626 -1.06 -27.41 1.20
CA SER A 626 -2.35 -27.70 1.84
C SER A 626 -2.35 -27.25 3.31
N ASP A 627 -1.28 -27.53 4.05
CA ASP A 627 -1.11 -27.10 5.44
C ASP A 627 -1.16 -25.56 5.55
N ASN A 628 -0.50 -24.85 4.64
CA ASN A 628 -0.50 -23.39 4.61
C ASN A 628 -1.89 -22.82 4.28
N ARG A 629 -2.64 -23.44 3.35
CA ARG A 629 -4.02 -23.03 3.07
C ARG A 629 -4.94 -23.19 4.28
N PHE A 630 -4.77 -24.27 5.05
CA PHE A 630 -5.49 -24.44 6.30
C PHE A 630 -5.24 -23.26 7.25
N LEU A 631 -3.96 -22.91 7.45
CA LEU A 631 -3.55 -21.81 8.32
C LEU A 631 -4.06 -20.44 7.82
N ILE A 632 -4.00 -20.17 6.51
CA ILE A 632 -4.55 -18.95 5.91
C ILE A 632 -6.04 -18.84 6.21
N ARG A 633 -6.79 -19.94 5.99
CA ARG A 633 -8.24 -19.97 6.15
C ARG A 633 -8.70 -19.71 7.59
N ILE A 634 -8.06 -20.35 8.57
CA ILE A 634 -8.40 -20.12 10.00
C ILE A 634 -8.05 -18.68 10.43
N ARG A 635 -6.98 -18.09 9.88
CA ARG A 635 -6.60 -16.70 10.15
C ARG A 635 -7.56 -15.70 9.49
N GLY A 636 -8.17 -16.08 8.37
CA GLY A 636 -9.29 -15.37 7.75
C GLY A 636 -10.64 -15.58 8.46
N TYR A 637 -10.66 -16.23 9.63
CA TYR A 637 -11.87 -16.63 10.37
C TYR A 637 -12.80 -17.59 9.61
N GLY A 638 -12.33 -18.19 8.52
CA GLY A 638 -13.06 -19.21 7.78
C GLY A 638 -12.95 -20.56 8.48
N ASN A 639 -14.07 -21.27 8.64
CA ASN A 639 -14.04 -22.63 9.18
C ASN A 639 -13.67 -23.65 8.09
N PRO A 640 -12.56 -24.40 8.22
CA PRO A 640 -12.25 -25.50 7.30
C PRO A 640 -13.18 -26.69 7.55
N LYS A 641 -13.37 -27.53 6.51
CA LYS A 641 -14.13 -28.78 6.68
C LYS A 641 -13.36 -29.79 7.54
N PRO A 642 -14.07 -30.68 8.27
CA PRO A 642 -13.43 -31.71 9.08
C PRO A 642 -12.47 -32.65 8.35
N ASP A 643 -12.68 -32.83 7.04
CA ASP A 643 -11.87 -33.68 6.16
C ASP A 643 -10.82 -32.90 5.33
N PHE A 644 -10.58 -31.62 5.65
CA PHE A 644 -9.56 -30.82 4.97
C PHE A 644 -8.19 -31.51 5.02
N GLN A 645 -7.52 -31.59 3.87
CA GLN A 645 -6.25 -32.29 3.75
C GLN A 645 -5.13 -31.54 4.49
N ILE A 646 -4.54 -32.22 5.48
CA ILE A 646 -3.36 -31.78 6.23
C ILE A 646 -2.29 -32.85 6.08
N ASP A 647 -1.14 -32.46 5.56
CA ASP A 647 -0.01 -33.35 5.31
C ASP A 647 0.92 -33.40 6.54
N ASN A 648 1.17 -32.25 7.20
CA ASN A 648 2.04 -32.16 8.39
C ASN A 648 1.29 -31.59 9.62
N PRO A 649 0.48 -32.40 10.32
CA PRO A 649 -0.35 -31.90 11.43
C PRO A 649 0.46 -31.34 12.61
N ARG A 650 1.69 -31.82 12.84
CA ARG A 650 2.57 -31.29 13.91
C ARG A 650 2.99 -29.85 13.66
N GLU A 651 3.34 -29.52 12.43
CA GLU A 651 3.75 -28.16 12.05
C GLU A 651 2.54 -27.22 12.02
N VAL A 652 1.36 -27.71 11.60
CA VAL A 652 0.10 -26.96 11.68
C VAL A 652 -0.25 -26.65 13.14
N ILE A 653 -0.21 -27.63 14.04
CA ILE A 653 -0.46 -27.44 15.48
C ILE A 653 0.51 -26.42 16.07
N ALA A 654 1.79 -26.47 15.71
CA ALA A 654 2.80 -25.52 16.17
C ALA A 654 2.57 -24.08 15.65
N ALA A 655 1.90 -23.93 14.50
CA ALA A 655 1.59 -22.63 13.89
C ALA A 655 0.20 -22.08 14.29
N MET A 656 -0.64 -22.90 14.93
CA MET A 656 -1.92 -22.47 15.51
C MET A 656 -1.68 -21.65 16.79
N ARG A 657 -2.58 -20.71 17.08
CA ARG A 657 -2.63 -19.99 18.35
C ARG A 657 -3.23 -20.92 19.39
N ASP A 658 -2.82 -20.79 20.65
CA ASP A 658 -3.40 -21.59 21.73
C ASP A 658 -4.92 -21.45 21.83
N ASP A 659 -5.45 -20.27 21.48
CA ASP A 659 -6.89 -19.99 21.48
C ASP A 659 -7.64 -20.64 20.30
N ASP A 660 -6.95 -21.02 19.22
CA ASP A 660 -7.55 -21.71 18.07
C ASP A 660 -8.06 -23.12 18.48
N PHE A 661 -7.45 -23.74 19.50
CA PHE A 661 -7.81 -25.07 20.00
C PHE A 661 -9.12 -25.12 20.79
N GLY A 662 -9.67 -23.97 21.16
CA GLY A 662 -10.97 -23.83 21.81
C GLY A 662 -12.10 -23.45 20.85
N ARG A 663 -11.93 -23.66 19.54
CA ARG A 663 -12.89 -23.30 18.48
C ARG A 663 -13.03 -24.40 17.43
N ASN A 664 -13.99 -24.23 16.53
CA ASN A 664 -14.23 -25.11 15.39
C ASN A 664 -12.99 -25.35 14.52
N TYR A 665 -11.98 -24.47 14.57
CA TYR A 665 -10.73 -24.62 13.81
C TYR A 665 -9.96 -25.89 14.16
N VAL A 666 -10.07 -26.41 15.40
CA VAL A 666 -9.41 -27.67 15.79
C VAL A 666 -10.09 -28.91 15.24
N LEU A 667 -11.33 -28.79 14.75
CA LEU A 667 -12.19 -29.88 14.29
C LEU A 667 -11.75 -30.45 12.93
N ASN A 668 -10.50 -30.89 12.83
CA ASN A 668 -9.96 -31.61 11.68
C ASN A 668 -9.47 -32.99 12.13
N ALA A 669 -9.83 -34.04 11.38
CA ALA A 669 -9.52 -35.41 11.76
C ALA A 669 -8.01 -35.66 11.99
N ARG A 670 -7.13 -35.08 11.16
CA ARG A 670 -5.67 -35.24 11.27
C ARG A 670 -5.08 -34.49 12.47
N ILE A 671 -5.62 -33.32 12.79
CA ILE A 671 -5.21 -32.54 13.97
C ILE A 671 -5.59 -33.30 15.24
N VAL A 672 -6.85 -33.73 15.33
CA VAL A 672 -7.36 -34.45 16.52
C VAL A 672 -6.64 -35.79 16.71
N ASP A 673 -6.39 -36.56 15.65
CA ASP A 673 -5.56 -37.77 15.73
C ASP A 673 -4.15 -37.48 16.28
N CYS A 674 -3.54 -36.36 15.87
CA CYS A 674 -2.22 -35.97 16.33
C CYS A 674 -2.21 -35.56 17.82
N LEU A 675 -3.21 -34.79 18.25
CA LEU A 675 -3.38 -34.36 19.65
C LEU A 675 -3.61 -35.57 20.56
N LEU A 676 -4.55 -36.46 20.20
CA LEU A 676 -4.89 -37.64 20.99
C LEU A 676 -3.74 -38.66 21.00
N GLY A 677 -3.06 -38.85 19.87
CA GLY A 677 -1.91 -39.76 19.76
C GLY A 677 -0.66 -39.30 20.53
N ASN A 678 -0.55 -38.01 20.87
CA ASN A 678 0.59 -37.43 21.59
C ASN A 678 0.14 -36.61 22.82
N THR A 679 -0.74 -37.19 23.63
CA THR A 679 -1.35 -36.52 24.80
C THR A 679 -0.30 -35.96 25.78
N THR A 680 0.88 -36.59 25.90
CA THR A 680 1.98 -36.12 26.76
C THR A 680 2.66 -34.85 26.23
N THR A 681 2.63 -34.63 24.92
CA THR A 681 3.25 -33.47 24.26
C THR A 681 2.30 -32.28 24.22
N TYR A 682 0.99 -32.52 24.10
CA TYR A 682 -0.03 -31.47 23.93
C TYR A 682 -1.16 -31.53 24.98
N PRO A 683 -0.86 -31.55 26.30
CA PRO A 683 -1.89 -31.71 27.33
C PRO A 683 -2.87 -30.52 27.36
N GLY A 684 -2.36 -29.29 27.24
CA GLY A 684 -3.18 -28.07 27.25
C GLY A 684 -4.07 -27.93 26.02
N HIS A 685 -3.54 -28.21 24.82
CA HIS A 685 -4.31 -28.16 23.57
C HIS A 685 -5.41 -29.23 23.55
N THR A 686 -5.10 -30.43 24.03
CA THR A 686 -6.09 -31.52 24.13
C THR A 686 -7.21 -31.17 25.10
N ALA A 687 -6.90 -30.56 26.25
CA ALA A 687 -7.91 -30.11 27.20
C ALA A 687 -8.85 -29.07 26.58
N ARG A 688 -8.31 -28.02 25.94
CA ARG A 688 -9.11 -26.98 25.27
C ARG A 688 -10.04 -27.53 24.18
N PHE A 689 -9.55 -28.50 23.40
CA PHE A 689 -10.38 -29.19 22.41
C PHE A 689 -11.55 -29.95 23.06
N LEU A 690 -11.28 -30.73 24.12
CA LEU A 690 -12.32 -31.49 24.82
C LEU A 690 -13.35 -30.56 25.48
N ASP A 691 -12.89 -29.46 26.09
CA ASP A 691 -13.75 -28.44 26.68
C ASP A 691 -14.65 -27.80 25.60
N TYR A 692 -14.09 -27.52 24.41
CA TYR A 692 -14.86 -26.99 23.29
C TYR A 692 -15.97 -27.96 22.86
N VAL A 693 -15.65 -29.25 22.67
CA VAL A 693 -16.64 -30.29 22.32
C VAL A 693 -17.73 -30.43 23.39
N ALA A 694 -17.37 -30.30 24.68
CA ALA A 694 -18.34 -30.36 25.77
C ALA A 694 -19.24 -29.11 25.82
N SER A 695 -18.70 -27.94 25.46
CA SER A 695 -19.42 -26.67 25.47
C SER A 695 -20.39 -26.50 24.29
N ASP A 696 -20.04 -27.03 23.12
CA ASP A 696 -20.81 -26.86 21.87
C ASP A 696 -20.84 -28.18 21.07
N PHE A 697 -21.42 -29.21 21.69
CA PHE A 697 -21.57 -30.53 21.10
C PHE A 697 -22.35 -30.54 19.77
N PRO A 698 -23.46 -29.79 19.61
CA PRO A 698 -24.20 -29.77 18.35
C PRO A 698 -23.39 -29.22 17.18
N ALA A 699 -22.52 -28.23 17.41
CA ALA A 699 -21.65 -27.70 16.35
C ALA A 699 -20.56 -28.68 15.90
N CYS A 700 -20.27 -29.71 16.71
CA CYS A 700 -19.27 -30.73 16.43
C CYS A 700 -19.81 -31.93 15.65
N GLU A 701 -21.11 -32.01 15.35
CA GLU A 701 -21.75 -33.16 14.71
C GLU A 701 -21.11 -33.55 13.37
N GLU A 702 -20.92 -32.58 12.46
CA GLU A 702 -20.28 -32.81 11.15
C GLU A 702 -18.86 -33.37 11.31
N PHE A 703 -18.13 -32.88 12.31
CA PHE A 703 -16.81 -33.38 12.65
C PHE A 703 -16.86 -34.80 13.20
N LEU A 704 -17.75 -35.08 14.16
CA LEU A 704 -17.87 -36.39 14.78
C LEU A 704 -18.25 -37.46 13.75
N GLU A 705 -19.18 -37.17 12.84
CA GLU A 705 -19.52 -38.07 11.72
C GLU A 705 -18.29 -38.39 10.86
N THR A 706 -17.56 -37.35 10.46
CA THR A 706 -16.33 -37.49 9.66
C THR A 706 -15.26 -38.27 10.42
N TYR A 707 -15.11 -38.00 11.72
CA TYR A 707 -14.09 -38.60 12.57
C TYR A 707 -14.39 -40.05 12.91
N TYR A 708 -15.66 -40.44 13.10
CA TYR A 708 -16.03 -41.86 13.24
C TYR A 708 -15.75 -42.66 11.98
N ALA A 709 -15.92 -42.05 10.80
CA ALA A 709 -15.67 -42.73 9.53
C ALA A 709 -14.18 -42.89 9.20
N ARG A 710 -13.32 -41.92 9.61
CA ARG A 710 -11.94 -41.81 9.10
C ARG A 710 -10.85 -41.61 10.17
N GLY A 711 -11.22 -41.31 11.41
CA GLY A 711 -10.28 -41.02 12.50
C GLY A 711 -9.56 -42.26 13.00
N ALA A 712 -8.28 -42.12 13.35
CA ALA A 712 -7.47 -43.21 13.87
C ALA A 712 -7.63 -43.43 15.39
N ALA A 713 -7.97 -42.39 16.14
CA ALA A 713 -8.04 -42.40 17.61
C ALA A 713 -9.46 -42.28 18.19
N VAL A 714 -10.49 -42.77 17.47
CA VAL A 714 -11.90 -42.73 17.90
C VAL A 714 -12.14 -43.32 19.30
N PRO A 715 -11.62 -44.51 19.67
CA PRO A 715 -11.84 -45.05 21.01
C PRO A 715 -11.23 -44.18 22.11
N THR A 716 -10.08 -43.56 21.84
CA THR A 716 -9.40 -42.67 22.77
C THR A 716 -10.17 -41.37 22.97
N LEU A 717 -10.75 -40.81 21.90
CA LEU A 717 -11.62 -39.63 21.98
C LEU A 717 -12.83 -39.92 22.88
N LEU A 718 -13.55 -41.00 22.62
CA LEU A 718 -14.75 -41.38 23.37
C LEU A 718 -14.45 -41.70 24.83
N ALA A 719 -13.33 -42.38 25.12
CA ALA A 719 -12.90 -42.64 26.49
C ALA A 719 -12.58 -41.35 27.26
N LYS A 720 -11.92 -40.37 26.61
CA LYS A 720 -11.61 -39.07 27.22
C LYS A 720 -12.86 -38.21 27.44
N LEU A 721 -13.78 -38.16 26.48
CA LEU A 721 -15.06 -37.47 26.66
C LEU A 721 -15.90 -38.13 27.75
N GLY A 722 -15.99 -39.46 27.77
CA GLY A 722 -16.76 -40.19 28.78
C GLY A 722 -16.19 -40.10 30.20
N SER A 723 -14.87 -39.92 30.36
CA SER A 723 -14.24 -39.73 31.69
C SER A 723 -14.13 -38.26 32.11
N GLY A 724 -14.02 -37.35 31.16
CA GLY A 724 -13.81 -35.91 31.40
C GLY A 724 -15.09 -35.07 31.41
N TRP A 725 -16.20 -35.55 30.83
CA TRP A 725 -17.45 -34.81 30.73
C TRP A 725 -18.64 -35.63 31.29
N PRO A 726 -19.14 -35.31 32.50
CA PRO A 726 -20.25 -36.03 33.11
C PRO A 726 -21.56 -36.04 32.31
N GLY A 727 -21.81 -34.98 31.52
CA GLY A 727 -23.00 -34.84 30.68
C GLY A 727 -22.89 -35.47 29.29
N PHE A 728 -21.79 -36.17 28.98
CA PHE A 728 -21.53 -36.72 27.64
C PHE A 728 -22.61 -37.70 27.17
N ILE A 729 -23.04 -38.61 28.04
CA ILE A 729 -24.04 -39.63 27.70
C ILE A 729 -25.40 -38.97 27.41
N ASP A 730 -25.79 -37.97 28.19
CA ASP A 730 -27.04 -37.24 27.97
C ASP A 730 -27.01 -36.43 26.67
N ALA A 731 -25.87 -35.80 26.36
CA ALA A 731 -25.68 -35.07 25.09
C ALA A 731 -25.72 -36.01 23.88
N VAL A 732 -25.11 -37.19 23.97
CA VAL A 732 -25.16 -38.23 22.93
C VAL A 732 -26.58 -38.74 22.70
N LEU A 733 -27.35 -38.97 23.77
CA LEU A 733 -28.74 -39.44 23.66
C LEU A 733 -29.69 -38.34 23.14
N GLY A 734 -29.38 -37.07 23.45
CA GLY A 734 -30.11 -35.91 22.95
C GLY A 734 -29.78 -35.51 21.51
N SER A 735 -28.72 -36.05 20.92
CA SER A 735 -28.30 -35.73 19.56
C SER A 735 -29.21 -36.37 18.49
N PRO A 736 -29.47 -35.67 17.36
CA PRO A 736 -30.11 -36.26 16.17
C PRO A 736 -29.36 -37.49 15.63
N ALA A 737 -28.06 -37.59 15.88
CA ALA A 737 -27.18 -38.69 15.47
C ALA A 737 -26.94 -39.72 16.59
N SER A 738 -27.80 -39.77 17.62
CA SER A 738 -27.68 -40.66 18.79
C SER A 738 -27.35 -42.12 18.46
N LEU A 739 -27.96 -42.69 17.41
CA LEU A 739 -27.68 -44.07 16.97
C LEU A 739 -26.23 -44.27 16.49
N ALA A 740 -25.65 -43.28 15.80
CA ALA A 740 -24.28 -43.34 15.30
C ALA A 740 -23.27 -43.22 16.45
N HIS A 741 -23.52 -42.32 17.41
CA HIS A 741 -22.70 -42.17 18.61
C HIS A 741 -22.71 -43.43 19.47
N VAL A 742 -23.89 -43.98 19.76
CA VAL A 742 -24.05 -45.18 20.60
C VAL A 742 -23.39 -46.41 19.95
N ALA A 743 -23.42 -46.51 18.62
CA ALA A 743 -22.75 -47.58 17.89
C ALA A 743 -21.22 -47.59 18.11
N GLN A 744 -20.60 -46.42 18.32
CA GLN A 744 -19.16 -46.28 18.55
C GLN A 744 -18.76 -46.40 20.03
N ILE A 745 -19.67 -46.11 20.97
CA ILE A 745 -19.41 -46.20 22.42
C ILE A 745 -19.39 -47.66 22.92
N ARG A 746 -20.00 -48.60 22.19
CA ARG A 746 -20.03 -50.01 22.59
C ARG A 746 -18.66 -50.66 22.34
N PRO A 747 -17.96 -51.19 23.36
CA PRO A 747 -16.67 -51.82 23.14
C PRO A 747 -16.84 -53.10 22.31
N ALA A 748 -15.90 -53.37 21.42
CA ALA A 748 -15.75 -54.61 20.69
C ALA A 748 -15.46 -55.79 21.64
N SER A 749 -16.46 -56.26 22.39
CA SER A 749 -16.42 -57.52 23.12
C SER A 749 -16.96 -58.63 22.23
N ARG A 750 -16.20 -59.06 21.21
CA ARG A 750 -16.51 -60.30 20.46
C ARG A 750 -15.30 -60.84 19.69
N THR A 751 -14.28 -61.29 20.41
CA THR A 751 -13.30 -62.28 19.90
C THR A 751 -12.80 -63.18 21.05
N SER A 752 -13.69 -64.02 21.59
CA SER A 752 -13.33 -65.34 22.11
C SER A 752 -14.58 -66.22 22.14
N HIS A 753 -14.47 -67.43 21.58
CA HIS A 753 -15.52 -68.43 21.31
C HIS A 753 -16.23 -68.28 19.96
N ARG A 754 -15.62 -68.75 18.88
CA ARG A 754 -15.57 -70.16 18.42
C ARG A 754 -14.64 -70.28 17.23
#